data_AF-L8LK37-F1
#
_entry.id   AF-L8LK37-F1
#
_cell.length_a   1.000
_cell.length_b   1.000
_cell.length_c   1.000
_cell.angle_alpha   90.00
_cell.angle_beta   90.00
_cell.angle_gamma   90.00
#
_symmetry.space_group_name_H-M   'P 1'
#
loop_
_entity.id
_entity.type
_entity.pdbx_description
1 polymer ?
#
loop_
_entity_poly.entity_id
_entity_poly.type
_entity_poly.pdbx_seq_one_letter_code
_entity_poly.pdbx_strand_id
1 'polypeptide(L)'
;MIILQSVLKELLEALTGLKTQMYFKSSLTALSHAMEDQILAESMLNSAPPLVIASFQRERFYRQEAHRYKRLAQKTDQVYVLAAPETSFSNYSDVYEQVAFAPQDGLAQEWHLVIITDQYSSCLVCRERQTSSKELDAANIDNSRRFEGIWSLDRQVAQTAASILLKRILKYRPQLAEKIKRAEQRYIDPVETGISPVKAQIDPFVRRLVTYLQASQYKLLKSNRSLALKETKERLLNSIIGAIRRSLDSEEILQVAVKNLGEGLGVCRCIVYRCKENDTSTQIYHEFTNPGAKSVKGKTWPLRNNPLFQEVIELRDSLSIEDTSKDPRIQTSNVPGVEQNSLQNIVKSCSIFSWLLIPLVYQDRLLGMMELHHCGPEPTSWKPEDISLVDAIANQISVALIQAEAYANLEDLNQQLEALDRTRSNLVAITGHELRTPLSTIQICLESLASEPDMSLELRQIMLNTALQDAERMRKLVQDFLTLSQLESGRVECNPEPLSLAECVDLSLSHLRSRINMGGLPQITNLVTSDLPLVQVDGEWLVEVLAKLLDNACKFTGSDGQVTIRVSRYNPQSLEVIVSDTGRGIEPNRLNQVFDRFYQEEGALRRSVGGTGLGLAICRQIVANWGGQIWAKSQGKNQGSEFHFTLPIFEANPSDSSNAFNPPAKKTRNNSKKKQKTSNS
;
A
#
# COMPACT_ATOMS: atom_id res chain seq x y z
N MET A 1 -20.38 -63.13 -11.66
CA MET A 1 -21.64 -62.39 -11.42
C MET A 1 -21.31 -61.22 -10.49
N ILE A 2 -21.70 -59.99 -10.84
CA ILE A 2 -21.39 -58.77 -10.09
C ILE A 2 -22.70 -58.20 -9.56
N ILE A 3 -22.79 -57.95 -8.26
CA ILE A 3 -23.93 -57.35 -7.58
C ILE A 3 -23.51 -55.95 -7.13
N LEU A 4 -24.02 -54.93 -7.81
CA LEU A 4 -23.68 -53.53 -7.51
C LEU A 4 -24.54 -52.94 -6.39
N GLN A 5 -25.62 -53.62 -6.00
CA GLN A 5 -26.51 -53.18 -4.94
C GLN A 5 -25.81 -53.27 -3.58
N SER A 6 -25.97 -52.24 -2.77
CA SER A 6 -25.35 -52.06 -1.45
C SER A 6 -26.19 -52.79 -0.40
N VAL A 7 -25.56 -53.60 0.45
CA VAL A 7 -26.26 -54.31 1.54
C VAL A 7 -26.83 -53.31 2.54
N LEU A 8 -26.11 -52.21 2.79
CA LEU A 8 -26.60 -51.11 3.63
C LEU A 8 -27.88 -50.48 3.05
N LYS A 9 -27.92 -50.26 1.73
CA LYS A 9 -29.08 -49.69 1.06
C LYS A 9 -30.29 -50.64 1.11
N GLU A 10 -30.07 -51.93 0.84
CA GLU A 10 -31.12 -52.95 0.95
C GLU A 10 -31.68 -53.06 2.38
N LEU A 11 -30.81 -52.96 3.39
CA LEU A 11 -31.22 -52.97 4.79
C LEU A 11 -32.07 -51.74 5.17
N LEU A 12 -31.72 -50.55 4.67
CA LEU A 12 -32.49 -49.32 4.88
C LEU A 12 -33.84 -49.33 4.14
N GLU A 13 -33.90 -49.95 2.96
CA GLU A 13 -35.14 -50.15 2.20
C GLU A 13 -36.08 -51.14 2.92
N ALA A 14 -35.53 -52.19 3.54
CA ALA A 14 -36.31 -53.17 4.29
C ALA A 14 -36.81 -52.67 5.65
N LEU A 15 -36.10 -51.74 6.29
CA LEU A 15 -36.40 -51.23 7.64
C LEU A 15 -36.37 -49.69 7.64
N THR A 16 -37.51 -49.06 7.41
CA THR A 16 -37.67 -47.61 7.19
C THR A 16 -37.40 -46.71 8.42
N GLY A 17 -37.12 -47.30 9.60
CA GLY A 17 -36.84 -46.57 10.85
C GLY A 17 -35.36 -46.40 11.20
N LEU A 18 -34.44 -46.97 10.44
CA LEU A 18 -33.01 -46.97 10.77
C LEU A 18 -32.30 -45.68 10.31
N LYS A 19 -31.41 -45.14 11.16
CA LYS A 19 -30.55 -44.00 10.84
C LYS A 19 -29.09 -44.43 10.78
N THR A 20 -28.40 -44.05 9.71
CA THR A 20 -26.96 -44.31 9.55
C THR A 20 -26.15 -43.38 10.47
N GLN A 21 -24.97 -43.87 10.87
CA GLN A 21 -23.97 -43.11 11.61
C GLN A 21 -22.63 -43.19 10.90
N MET A 22 -21.77 -42.21 11.17
CA MET A 22 -20.40 -42.20 10.65
C MET A 22 -19.44 -42.88 11.63
N TYR A 23 -18.68 -43.84 11.11
CA TYR A 23 -17.64 -44.56 11.83
C TYR A 23 -16.28 -44.33 11.17
N PHE A 24 -15.24 -44.33 12.00
CA PHE A 24 -13.85 -44.36 11.54
C PHE A 24 -13.35 -45.81 11.53
N LYS A 25 -12.39 -46.12 10.66
CA LYS A 25 -11.81 -47.48 10.57
C LYS A 25 -11.40 -48.03 11.94
N SER A 26 -10.67 -47.25 12.75
CA SER A 26 -10.22 -47.67 14.09
C SER A 26 -11.38 -48.01 15.03
N SER A 27 -12.48 -47.26 14.96
CA SER A 27 -13.70 -47.55 15.73
C SER A 27 -14.39 -48.83 15.24
N LEU A 28 -14.45 -49.06 13.93
CA LEU A 28 -15.04 -50.28 13.36
C LEU A 28 -14.22 -51.53 13.68
N THR A 29 -12.89 -51.44 13.62
CA THR A 29 -12.01 -52.55 13.98
C THR A 29 -12.18 -52.92 15.46
N ALA A 30 -12.15 -51.93 16.36
CA ALA A 30 -12.35 -52.17 17.79
C ALA A 30 -13.75 -52.78 18.09
N LEU A 31 -14.79 -52.30 17.40
CA LEU A 31 -16.15 -52.79 17.54
C LEU A 31 -16.31 -54.22 16.99
N SER A 32 -15.68 -54.51 15.84
CA SER A 32 -15.66 -55.87 15.26
C SER A 32 -14.97 -56.86 16.20
N HIS A 33 -13.79 -56.50 16.72
CA HIS A 33 -13.08 -57.33 17.69
C HIS A 33 -13.88 -57.55 18.97
N ALA A 34 -14.53 -56.52 19.51
CA ALA A 34 -15.38 -56.65 20.69
C ALA A 34 -16.58 -57.58 20.44
N MET A 35 -17.22 -57.48 19.27
CA MET A 35 -18.32 -58.37 18.88
C MET A 35 -17.88 -59.83 18.77
N GLU A 36 -16.70 -60.09 18.22
CA GLU A 36 -16.12 -61.43 18.11
C GLU A 36 -15.68 -61.99 19.48
N ASP A 37 -15.01 -61.17 20.30
CA ASP A 37 -14.51 -61.56 21.62
C ASP A 37 -15.67 -61.94 22.56
N GLN A 38 -16.82 -61.28 22.44
CA GLN A 38 -18.02 -61.60 23.20
C GLN A 38 -18.56 -63.02 22.92
N ILE A 39 -18.35 -63.55 21.70
CA ILE A 39 -18.67 -64.95 21.39
C ILE A 39 -17.57 -65.88 21.88
N LEU A 40 -16.31 -65.47 21.76
CA LEU A 40 -15.16 -66.29 22.13
C LEU A 40 -15.04 -66.48 23.65
N ALA A 41 -15.56 -65.55 24.46
CA ALA A 41 -15.57 -65.61 25.92
C ALA A 41 -16.19 -66.91 26.47
N GLU A 42 -15.63 -67.40 27.58
CA GLU A 42 -15.99 -68.70 28.18
C GLU A 42 -17.40 -68.73 28.79
N SER A 43 -17.95 -67.58 29.20
CA SER A 43 -19.30 -67.48 29.78
C SER A 43 -20.43 -67.88 28.82
N MET A 44 -20.15 -67.96 27.51
CA MET A 44 -21.08 -68.36 26.46
C MET A 44 -20.86 -69.81 25.97
N LEU A 45 -20.01 -70.62 26.63
CA LEU A 45 -19.75 -72.02 26.25
C LEU A 45 -21.00 -72.93 26.37
N ASN A 46 -22.00 -72.55 27.17
CA ASN A 46 -23.25 -73.28 27.33
C ASN A 46 -24.39 -72.75 26.44
N SER A 47 -24.09 -71.80 25.55
CA SER A 47 -25.05 -71.16 24.65
C SER A 47 -25.14 -71.95 23.33
N ALA A 48 -26.29 -71.88 22.67
CA ALA A 48 -26.47 -72.45 21.33
C ALA A 48 -25.44 -71.91 20.32
N PRO A 49 -25.03 -72.72 19.32
CA PRO A 49 -24.05 -72.32 18.31
C PRO A 49 -24.47 -71.00 17.60
N PRO A 50 -23.55 -70.06 17.36
CA PRO A 50 -23.85 -68.82 16.63
C PRO A 50 -23.96 -69.00 15.11
N LEU A 51 -24.67 -68.10 14.44
CA LEU A 51 -24.46 -67.77 13.03
C LEU A 51 -23.49 -66.58 12.95
N VAL A 52 -22.42 -66.70 12.16
CA VAL A 52 -21.45 -65.62 11.92
C VAL A 52 -21.28 -65.41 10.42
N ILE A 53 -21.52 -64.17 9.97
CA ILE A 53 -21.28 -63.75 8.58
C ILE A 53 -20.38 -62.52 8.60
N ALA A 54 -19.19 -62.63 8.02
CA ALA A 54 -18.23 -61.54 7.93
C ALA A 54 -17.85 -61.24 6.49
N SER A 55 -17.70 -59.97 6.15
CA SER A 55 -17.29 -59.52 4.82
C SER A 55 -16.13 -58.53 4.92
N PHE A 56 -15.08 -58.83 4.18
CA PHE A 56 -13.87 -58.03 4.08
C PHE A 56 -13.76 -57.44 2.68
N GLN A 57 -13.48 -56.13 2.61
CA GLN A 57 -13.30 -55.42 1.34
C GLN A 57 -12.20 -56.02 0.46
N ARG A 58 -11.17 -56.63 1.06
CA ARG A 58 -10.00 -57.23 0.38
C ARG A 58 -9.44 -58.41 1.17
N GLU A 59 -8.84 -59.38 0.46
CA GLU A 59 -8.21 -60.57 1.05
C GLU A 59 -7.18 -60.25 2.15
N ARG A 60 -6.31 -59.24 1.96
CA ARG A 60 -5.30 -58.86 2.95
C ARG A 60 -5.87 -58.53 4.33
N PHE A 61 -7.07 -57.96 4.41
CA PHE A 61 -7.71 -57.60 5.68
C PHE A 61 -8.24 -58.85 6.39
N TYR A 62 -8.79 -59.80 5.64
CA TYR A 62 -9.18 -61.11 6.18
C TYR A 62 -7.98 -61.90 6.70
N ARG A 63 -6.84 -61.91 5.97
CA ARG A 63 -5.65 -62.68 6.36
C ARG A 63 -5.14 -62.32 7.76
N GLN A 64 -5.26 -61.06 8.16
CA GLN A 64 -4.88 -60.58 9.50
C GLN A 64 -5.79 -61.20 10.59
N GLU A 65 -7.06 -61.47 10.27
CA GLU A 65 -8.08 -61.95 11.20
C GLU A 65 -8.40 -63.45 11.07
N ALA A 66 -7.80 -64.16 10.10
CA ALA A 66 -8.15 -65.53 9.73
C ALA A 66 -8.10 -66.52 10.92
N HIS A 67 -7.21 -66.29 11.89
CA HIS A 67 -7.09 -67.11 13.10
C HIS A 67 -8.32 -67.00 14.01
N ARG A 68 -8.99 -65.84 14.07
CA ARG A 68 -10.20 -65.63 14.87
C ARG A 68 -11.38 -66.43 14.32
N TYR A 69 -11.57 -66.38 13.00
CA TYR A 69 -12.64 -67.15 12.34
C TYR A 69 -12.43 -68.66 12.45
N LYS A 70 -11.19 -69.15 12.47
CA LYS A 70 -10.89 -70.55 12.80
C LYS A 70 -11.35 -70.92 14.22
N ARG A 71 -11.14 -70.06 15.21
CA ARG A 71 -11.63 -70.27 16.59
C ARG A 71 -13.15 -70.20 16.70
N LEU A 72 -13.79 -69.28 15.98
CA LEU A 72 -15.26 -69.20 15.93
C LEU A 72 -15.87 -70.45 15.31
N ALA A 73 -15.25 -70.98 14.26
CA ALA A 73 -15.69 -72.19 13.58
C ALA A 73 -15.53 -73.48 14.41
N GLN A 74 -14.76 -73.46 15.51
CA GLN A 74 -14.76 -74.55 16.49
C GLN A 74 -16.05 -74.56 17.34
N LYS A 75 -16.77 -73.44 17.43
CA LYS A 75 -18.01 -73.30 18.22
C LYS A 75 -19.28 -73.51 17.39
N THR A 76 -19.22 -73.39 16.06
CA THR A 76 -20.38 -73.49 15.17
C THR A 76 -19.96 -73.88 13.76
N ASP A 77 -20.82 -74.64 13.07
CA ASP A 77 -20.67 -74.94 11.65
C ASP A 77 -21.17 -73.78 10.75
N GLN A 78 -21.83 -72.78 11.31
CA GLN A 78 -22.47 -71.65 10.60
C GLN A 78 -21.60 -70.40 10.55
N VAL A 79 -20.39 -70.52 9.97
CA VAL A 79 -19.46 -69.39 9.75
C VAL A 79 -19.24 -69.18 8.26
N TYR A 80 -19.50 -67.96 7.80
CA TYR A 80 -19.34 -67.53 6.40
C TYR A 80 -18.44 -66.31 6.31
N VAL A 81 -17.36 -66.40 5.54
CA VAL A 81 -16.40 -65.31 5.33
C VAL A 81 -16.32 -64.94 3.86
N LEU A 82 -16.68 -63.70 3.54
CA LEU A 82 -16.64 -63.13 2.20
C LEU A 82 -15.42 -62.23 2.04
N ALA A 83 -14.65 -62.37 0.96
CA ALA A 83 -13.59 -61.41 0.61
C ALA A 83 -13.38 -61.29 -0.91
N ALA A 84 -12.94 -60.10 -1.35
CA ALA A 84 -12.44 -59.93 -2.72
C ALA A 84 -11.03 -60.55 -2.83
N PRO A 85 -10.80 -61.50 -3.76
CA PRO A 85 -9.53 -62.19 -3.87
C PRO A 85 -8.43 -61.27 -4.43
N GLU A 86 -7.22 -61.37 -3.86
CA GLU A 86 -6.02 -60.65 -4.34
C GLU A 86 -4.92 -61.63 -4.79
N THR A 87 -4.83 -62.80 -4.14
CA THR A 87 -3.75 -63.77 -4.36
C THR A 87 -4.27 -65.22 -4.38
N SER A 88 -4.67 -65.79 -3.24
CA SER A 88 -5.03 -67.22 -3.13
C SER A 88 -6.40 -67.47 -2.48
N PHE A 89 -7.12 -66.42 -2.10
CA PHE A 89 -8.48 -66.57 -1.56
C PHE A 89 -9.42 -67.07 -2.67
N SER A 90 -10.10 -68.18 -2.42
CA SER A 90 -11.02 -68.81 -3.36
C SER A 90 -12.19 -69.42 -2.61
N ASN A 91 -13.22 -69.85 -3.35
CA ASN A 91 -14.33 -70.57 -2.76
C ASN A 91 -13.82 -71.90 -2.18
N TYR A 92 -13.81 -72.01 -0.87
CA TYR A 92 -13.27 -73.17 -0.15
C TYR A 92 -14.17 -73.51 1.05
N SER A 93 -14.35 -74.80 1.29
CA SER A 93 -15.15 -75.32 2.41
C SER A 93 -14.23 -76.20 3.26
N ASP A 94 -13.95 -75.74 4.48
CA ASP A 94 -13.08 -76.42 5.45
C ASP A 94 -13.71 -76.27 6.84
N VAL A 95 -13.00 -75.71 7.82
CA VAL A 95 -13.56 -75.42 9.15
C VAL A 95 -14.71 -74.40 9.06
N TYR A 96 -14.67 -73.48 8.09
CA TYR A 96 -15.75 -72.54 7.76
C TYR A 96 -15.83 -72.30 6.25
N GLU A 97 -16.89 -71.61 5.82
CA GLU A 97 -17.14 -71.34 4.40
C GLU A 97 -16.44 -70.05 3.96
N GLN A 98 -15.50 -70.18 3.01
CA GLN A 98 -14.91 -69.04 2.31
C GLN A 98 -15.68 -68.77 1.01
N VAL A 99 -16.02 -67.50 0.77
CA VAL A 99 -16.82 -67.04 -0.37
C VAL A 99 -16.07 -65.90 -1.07
N ALA A 100 -15.43 -66.21 -2.19
CA ALA A 100 -14.75 -65.22 -3.01
C ALA A 100 -15.77 -64.46 -3.87
N PHE A 101 -15.86 -63.15 -3.70
CA PHE A 101 -16.71 -62.28 -4.53
C PHE A 101 -15.87 -61.45 -5.51
N ALA A 102 -16.50 -60.94 -6.57
CA ALA A 102 -15.79 -60.18 -7.61
C ALA A 102 -15.25 -58.85 -7.05
N PRO A 103 -14.01 -58.42 -7.34
CA PRO A 103 -13.46 -57.16 -6.81
C PRO A 103 -14.26 -55.90 -7.19
N GLN A 104 -15.08 -55.96 -8.24
CA GLN A 104 -15.97 -54.89 -8.69
C GLN A 104 -17.35 -54.91 -8.03
N ASP A 105 -17.60 -55.86 -7.12
CA ASP A 105 -18.86 -55.98 -6.40
C ASP A 105 -19.05 -54.84 -5.38
N GLY A 106 -20.30 -54.49 -5.06
CA GLY A 106 -20.62 -53.52 -4.01
C GLY A 106 -20.00 -53.88 -2.66
N LEU A 107 -19.83 -55.18 -2.35
CA LEU A 107 -19.17 -55.66 -1.15
C LEU A 107 -17.71 -55.20 -1.02
N ALA A 108 -17.02 -54.88 -2.12
CA ALA A 108 -15.65 -54.37 -2.08
C ALA A 108 -15.54 -52.98 -1.42
N GLN A 109 -16.67 -52.26 -1.32
CA GLN A 109 -16.78 -50.97 -0.65
C GLN A 109 -17.46 -51.07 0.72
N GLU A 110 -17.79 -52.28 1.19
CA GLU A 110 -18.58 -52.47 2.39
C GLU A 110 -17.88 -53.37 3.41
N TRP A 111 -18.22 -53.18 4.69
CA TRP A 111 -17.73 -53.94 5.82
C TRP A 111 -18.95 -54.50 6.56
N HIS A 112 -19.00 -55.82 6.69
CA HIS A 112 -20.11 -56.52 7.35
C HIS A 112 -19.61 -57.45 8.44
N LEU A 113 -20.27 -57.43 9.59
CA LEU A 113 -20.16 -58.48 10.61
C LEU A 113 -21.54 -58.68 11.25
N VAL A 114 -22.12 -59.85 11.02
CA VAL A 114 -23.42 -60.23 11.58
C VAL A 114 -23.26 -61.48 12.43
N ILE A 115 -23.71 -61.39 13.67
CA ILE A 115 -23.64 -62.44 14.68
C ILE A 115 -25.04 -62.64 15.27
N ILE A 116 -25.54 -63.88 15.25
CA ILE A 116 -26.83 -64.23 15.85
C ILE A 116 -26.68 -65.52 16.66
N THR A 117 -27.05 -65.49 17.94
CA THR A 117 -27.27 -66.66 18.81
C THR A 117 -28.70 -66.60 19.36
N ASP A 118 -29.09 -67.53 20.23
CA ASP A 118 -30.41 -67.48 20.89
C ASP A 118 -30.53 -66.28 21.85
N GLN A 119 -29.42 -65.83 22.43
CA GLN A 119 -29.40 -64.81 23.49
C GLN A 119 -28.76 -63.48 23.07
N TYR A 120 -28.01 -63.46 21.96
CA TYR A 120 -27.26 -62.29 21.50
C TYR A 120 -27.40 -62.11 19.99
N SER A 121 -27.64 -60.88 19.56
CA SER A 121 -27.65 -60.51 18.16
C SER A 121 -26.88 -59.21 18.00
N SER A 122 -25.94 -59.15 17.07
CA SER A 122 -25.25 -57.92 16.75
C SER A 122 -24.96 -57.87 15.26
N CYS A 123 -25.14 -56.69 14.69
CA CYS A 123 -25.05 -56.44 13.27
C CYS A 123 -24.26 -55.16 13.05
N LEU A 124 -23.21 -55.25 12.24
CA LEU A 124 -22.42 -54.15 11.74
C LEU A 124 -22.49 -54.17 10.22
N VAL A 125 -23.10 -53.16 9.62
CA VAL A 125 -23.24 -53.01 8.16
C VAL A 125 -22.81 -51.60 7.79
N CYS A 126 -21.65 -51.48 7.15
CA CYS A 126 -21.02 -50.19 6.87
C CYS A 126 -20.53 -50.11 5.43
N ARG A 127 -20.63 -48.94 4.82
CA ARG A 127 -20.12 -48.63 3.48
C ARG A 127 -19.09 -47.51 3.55
N GLU A 128 -17.97 -47.69 2.87
CA GLU A 128 -16.92 -46.67 2.79
C GLU A 128 -17.37 -45.47 1.97
N ARG A 129 -17.10 -44.27 2.48
CA ARG A 129 -17.34 -43.01 1.77
C ARG A 129 -16.05 -42.56 1.10
N GLN A 130 -16.02 -42.56 -0.24
CA GLN A 130 -14.87 -42.03 -0.97
C GLN A 130 -14.73 -40.52 -0.72
N THR A 131 -13.64 -40.11 -0.10
CA THR A 131 -13.24 -38.69 0.01
C THR A 131 -12.69 -38.21 -1.33
N SER A 132 -13.21 -37.10 -1.85
CA SER A 132 -12.71 -36.48 -3.08
C SER A 132 -11.25 -36.07 -2.92
N SER A 133 -10.47 -36.29 -3.97
CA SER A 133 -9.00 -36.18 -4.05
C SER A 133 -8.41 -34.77 -3.82
N LYS A 134 -9.19 -33.77 -3.40
CA LYS A 134 -8.70 -32.40 -3.14
C LYS A 134 -8.31 -32.13 -1.68
N GLU A 135 -8.46 -33.09 -0.76
CA GLU A 135 -8.36 -32.81 0.68
C GLU A 135 -7.17 -33.44 1.45
N LEU A 136 -6.29 -34.31 0.92
CA LEU A 136 -5.30 -34.97 1.81
C LEU A 136 -3.91 -35.30 1.22
N ASP A 137 -2.88 -34.89 1.99
CA ASP A 137 -1.48 -35.30 1.91
C ASP A 137 -1.22 -36.75 2.38
N ALA A 138 -0.15 -37.34 1.85
CA ALA A 138 0.02 -38.78 1.61
C ALA A 138 0.63 -39.65 2.75
N ALA A 139 0.60 -39.25 4.03
CA ALA A 139 1.33 -40.00 5.07
C ALA A 139 0.47 -40.69 6.16
N ASN A 140 -0.82 -40.37 6.32
CA ASN A 140 -1.68 -40.89 7.41
C ASN A 140 -2.92 -41.69 6.93
N ILE A 141 -2.79 -42.33 5.76
CA ILE A 141 -3.89 -42.71 4.85
C ILE A 141 -4.92 -43.73 5.41
N ASP A 142 -4.59 -44.60 6.37
CA ASP A 142 -5.49 -45.73 6.67
C ASP A 142 -6.45 -45.49 7.85
N ASN A 143 -6.09 -44.64 8.83
CA ASN A 143 -6.93 -44.37 10.01
C ASN A 143 -7.99 -43.27 9.77
N SER A 144 -7.87 -42.49 8.70
CA SER A 144 -8.79 -41.41 8.33
C SER A 144 -9.99 -41.87 7.49
N ARG A 145 -10.02 -43.16 7.09
CA ARG A 145 -11.09 -43.75 6.28
C ARG A 145 -12.43 -43.69 7.03
N ARG A 146 -13.44 -43.19 6.32
CA ARG A 146 -14.78 -42.95 6.85
C ARG A 146 -15.76 -43.97 6.29
N PHE A 147 -16.59 -44.49 7.18
CA PHE A 147 -17.63 -45.45 6.86
C PHE A 147 -18.96 -44.91 7.34
N GLU A 148 -19.97 -44.98 6.49
CA GLU A 148 -21.35 -44.72 6.86
C GLU A 148 -22.05 -46.07 7.07
N GLY A 149 -22.73 -46.27 8.19
CA GLY A 149 -23.33 -47.56 8.45
C GLY A 149 -24.20 -47.64 9.69
N ILE A 150 -24.61 -48.86 10.00
CA ILE A 150 -25.46 -49.21 11.13
C ILE A 150 -24.72 -50.23 11.98
N TRP A 151 -24.64 -49.94 13.28
CA TRP A 151 -24.37 -50.92 14.30
C TRP A 151 -25.62 -51.07 15.15
N SER A 152 -26.14 -52.29 15.25
CA SER A 152 -27.35 -52.57 16.02
C SER A 152 -27.25 -53.90 16.75
N LEU A 153 -27.80 -53.92 17.96
CA LEU A 153 -28.06 -55.11 18.74
C LEU A 153 -29.46 -55.70 18.51
N ASP A 154 -30.29 -54.97 17.78
CA ASP A 154 -31.65 -55.38 17.50
C ASP A 154 -31.65 -56.67 16.67
N ARG A 155 -32.32 -57.69 17.19
CA ARG A 155 -32.41 -59.01 16.57
C ARG A 155 -33.06 -58.93 15.19
N GLN A 156 -34.09 -58.10 15.02
CA GLN A 156 -34.77 -57.94 13.74
C GLN A 156 -33.81 -57.37 12.68
N VAL A 157 -33.02 -56.35 13.05
CA VAL A 157 -32.02 -55.74 12.16
C VAL A 157 -30.93 -56.75 11.78
N ALA A 158 -30.45 -57.55 12.74
CA ALA A 158 -29.46 -58.59 12.49
C ALA A 158 -30.00 -59.71 11.60
N GLN A 159 -31.23 -60.16 11.81
CA GLN A 159 -31.90 -61.18 10.99
C GLN A 159 -32.12 -60.71 9.56
N THR A 160 -32.58 -59.48 9.35
CA THR A 160 -32.75 -58.89 8.01
C THR A 160 -31.40 -58.79 7.29
N ALA A 161 -30.35 -58.29 7.96
CA ALA A 161 -29.01 -58.21 7.39
C ALA A 161 -28.43 -59.60 7.06
N ALA A 162 -28.63 -60.58 7.95
CA ALA A 162 -28.23 -61.97 7.69
C ALA A 162 -28.97 -62.56 6.48
N SER A 163 -30.27 -62.32 6.33
CA SER A 163 -31.06 -62.79 5.18
C SER A 163 -30.52 -62.22 3.86
N ILE A 164 -30.22 -60.92 3.83
CA ILE A 164 -29.65 -60.27 2.64
C ILE A 164 -28.29 -60.88 2.29
N LEU A 165 -27.40 -61.04 3.28
CA LEU A 165 -26.06 -61.61 3.07
C LEU A 165 -26.10 -63.10 2.68
N LEU A 166 -26.96 -63.91 3.29
CA LEU A 166 -27.11 -65.34 2.95
C LEU A 166 -27.65 -65.53 1.52
N LYS A 167 -28.65 -64.75 1.12
CA LYS A 167 -29.12 -64.71 -0.29
C LYS A 167 -28.00 -64.34 -1.25
N ARG A 168 -27.10 -63.44 -0.84
CA ARG A 168 -25.93 -63.04 -1.63
C ARG A 168 -24.88 -64.16 -1.70
N ILE A 169 -24.62 -64.85 -0.59
CA ILE A 169 -23.73 -66.02 -0.55
C ILE A 169 -24.25 -67.13 -1.48
N LEU A 170 -25.57 -67.40 -1.49
CA LEU A 170 -26.18 -68.40 -2.38
C LEU A 170 -25.93 -68.10 -3.86
N LYS A 171 -25.93 -66.83 -4.27
CA LYS A 171 -25.63 -66.42 -5.65
C LYS A 171 -24.17 -66.74 -6.04
N TYR A 172 -23.24 -66.65 -5.09
CA TYR A 172 -21.82 -66.98 -5.32
C TYR A 172 -21.51 -68.47 -5.16
N ARG A 173 -22.17 -69.15 -4.22
CA ARG A 173 -21.97 -70.56 -3.89
C ARG A 173 -23.31 -71.29 -3.72
N PRO A 174 -23.96 -71.69 -4.84
CA PRO A 174 -25.25 -72.39 -4.78
C PRO A 174 -25.17 -73.75 -4.08
N GLN A 175 -23.98 -74.35 -4.02
CA GLN A 175 -23.72 -75.60 -3.30
C GLN A 175 -23.99 -75.51 -1.78
N LEU A 176 -24.03 -74.30 -1.21
CA LEU A 176 -24.32 -74.08 0.22
C LEU A 176 -25.82 -74.00 0.53
N ALA A 177 -26.70 -74.26 -0.45
CA ALA A 177 -28.16 -74.16 -0.32
C ALA A 177 -28.74 -74.88 0.91
N GLU A 178 -28.37 -76.13 1.15
CA GLU A 178 -28.88 -76.89 2.29
C GLU A 178 -28.37 -76.35 3.64
N LYS A 179 -27.11 -75.92 3.68
CA LYS A 179 -26.49 -75.36 4.89
C LYS A 179 -27.11 -74.00 5.25
N ILE A 180 -27.34 -73.16 4.24
CA ILE A 180 -27.98 -71.85 4.39
C ILE A 180 -29.45 -72.01 4.79
N LYS A 181 -30.19 -72.96 4.20
CA LYS A 181 -31.57 -73.25 4.59
C LYS A 181 -31.68 -73.65 6.07
N ARG A 182 -30.73 -74.45 6.58
CA ARG A 182 -30.64 -74.78 8.02
C ARG A 182 -30.37 -73.53 8.89
N ALA A 183 -29.53 -72.61 8.41
CA ALA A 183 -29.28 -71.35 9.10
C ALA A 183 -30.52 -70.43 9.12
N GLU A 184 -31.21 -70.30 7.99
CA GLU A 184 -32.44 -69.49 7.87
C GLU A 184 -33.55 -70.00 8.80
N GLN A 185 -33.79 -71.32 8.82
CA GLN A 185 -34.79 -71.94 9.70
C GLN A 185 -34.49 -71.76 11.20
N ARG A 186 -33.21 -71.71 11.57
CA ARG A 186 -32.81 -71.62 12.98
C ARG A 186 -32.73 -70.18 13.50
N TYR A 187 -32.16 -69.27 12.71
CA TYR A 187 -31.80 -67.94 13.20
C TYR A 187 -32.67 -66.82 12.63
N ILE A 188 -33.33 -67.02 11.47
CA ILE A 188 -34.09 -65.97 10.78
C ILE A 188 -35.59 -66.18 10.97
N ASP A 189 -36.10 -67.39 10.72
CA ASP A 189 -37.52 -67.74 10.86
C ASP A 189 -37.75 -68.80 11.97
N PRO A 190 -37.44 -68.51 13.25
CA PRO A 190 -37.67 -69.49 14.31
C PRO A 190 -39.18 -69.74 14.47
N VAL A 191 -39.59 -71.02 14.38
CA VAL A 191 -40.92 -71.47 14.80
C VAL A 191 -41.16 -70.99 16.23
N GLU A 192 -42.28 -70.31 16.49
CA GLU A 192 -42.65 -69.73 17.78
C GLU A 192 -42.38 -70.70 18.94
N THR A 193 -41.22 -70.55 19.58
CA THR A 193 -40.92 -71.10 20.88
C THR A 193 -40.92 -69.90 21.80
N GLY A 194 -41.86 -69.86 22.75
CA GLY A 194 -42.18 -68.73 23.62
C GLY A 194 -41.08 -68.32 24.61
N ILE A 195 -39.84 -68.20 24.15
CA ILE A 195 -38.71 -67.67 24.89
C ILE A 195 -38.65 -66.17 24.59
N SER A 196 -39.06 -65.37 25.57
CA SER A 196 -38.84 -63.92 25.51
C SER A 196 -37.33 -63.65 25.40
N PRO A 197 -36.85 -62.91 24.39
CA PRO A 197 -35.43 -62.65 24.25
C PRO A 197 -34.95 -61.83 25.45
N VAL A 198 -34.07 -62.42 26.26
CA VAL A 198 -33.32 -61.67 27.27
C VAL A 198 -32.50 -60.63 26.52
N LYS A 199 -32.73 -59.33 26.79
CA LYS A 199 -31.90 -58.24 26.25
C LYS A 199 -30.46 -58.43 26.73
N ALA A 200 -29.61 -59.08 25.95
CA ALA A 200 -28.18 -59.07 26.18
C ALA A 200 -27.69 -57.61 26.06
N GLN A 201 -27.38 -56.99 27.20
CA GLN A 201 -26.64 -55.74 27.23
C GLN A 201 -25.20 -56.03 26.82
N ILE A 202 -24.72 -55.39 25.74
CA ILE A 202 -23.27 -55.29 25.50
C ILE A 202 -22.63 -54.64 26.72
N ASP A 203 -21.43 -55.09 27.06
CA ASP A 203 -20.56 -54.49 28.05
C ASP A 203 -20.53 -52.95 27.89
N PRO A 204 -20.98 -52.16 28.90
CA PRO A 204 -20.92 -50.71 28.89
C PRO A 204 -19.54 -50.15 28.51
N PHE A 205 -18.46 -50.92 28.70
CA PHE A 205 -17.11 -50.59 28.28
C PHE A 205 -16.97 -50.43 26.76
N VAL A 206 -17.49 -51.35 25.96
CA VAL A 206 -17.36 -51.32 24.48
C VAL A 206 -18.09 -50.11 23.91
N ARG A 207 -19.30 -49.84 24.41
CA ARG A 207 -20.07 -48.66 24.00
C ARG A 207 -19.35 -47.36 24.35
N ARG A 208 -18.75 -47.27 25.56
CA ARG A 208 -17.95 -46.12 25.98
C ARG A 208 -16.67 -45.96 25.15
N LEU A 209 -15.97 -47.04 24.82
CA LEU A 209 -14.76 -47.02 24.00
C LEU A 209 -15.05 -46.48 22.60
N VAL A 210 -16.12 -46.95 21.96
CA VAL A 210 -16.52 -46.50 20.62
C VAL A 210 -16.91 -45.02 20.65
N THR A 211 -17.71 -44.60 21.64
CA THR A 211 -18.07 -43.18 21.79
C THR A 211 -16.83 -42.31 22.03
N TYR A 212 -15.86 -42.76 22.84
CA TYR A 212 -14.62 -42.03 23.09
C TYR A 212 -13.74 -41.91 21.84
N LEU A 213 -13.57 -43.00 21.08
CA LEU A 213 -12.81 -43.00 19.83
C LEU A 213 -13.47 -42.12 18.76
N GLN A 214 -14.80 -42.15 18.64
CA GLN A 214 -15.54 -41.28 17.73
C GLN A 214 -15.42 -39.80 18.13
N ALA A 215 -15.60 -39.48 19.41
CA ALA A 215 -15.51 -38.11 19.91
C ALA A 215 -14.10 -37.53 19.73
N SER A 216 -13.05 -38.31 20.03
CA SER A 216 -11.66 -37.87 19.86
C SER A 216 -11.28 -37.65 18.40
N GLN A 217 -11.64 -38.55 17.48
CA GLN A 217 -11.36 -38.41 16.05
C GLN A 217 -12.13 -37.23 15.43
N TYR A 218 -13.40 -37.04 15.83
CA TYR A 218 -14.17 -35.88 15.39
C TYR A 218 -13.54 -34.56 15.87
N LYS A 219 -13.11 -34.50 17.14
CA LYS A 219 -12.43 -33.32 17.69
C LYS A 219 -11.13 -33.02 16.95
N LEU A 220 -10.33 -34.04 16.63
CA LEU A 220 -9.10 -33.89 15.86
C LEU A 220 -9.35 -33.35 14.45
N LEU A 221 -10.34 -33.89 13.74
CA LEU A 221 -10.70 -33.42 12.40
C LEU A 221 -11.22 -31.99 12.40
N LYS A 222 -12.07 -31.64 13.37
CA LYS A 222 -12.55 -30.27 13.53
C LYS A 222 -11.39 -29.30 13.79
N SER A 223 -10.44 -29.70 14.65
CA SER A 223 -9.23 -28.91 14.93
C SER A 223 -8.37 -28.74 13.68
N ASN A 224 -8.07 -29.83 12.97
CA ASN A 224 -7.23 -29.78 11.75
C ASN A 224 -7.87 -28.92 10.66
N ARG A 225 -9.20 -29.00 10.48
CA ARG A 225 -9.90 -28.13 9.53
C ARG A 225 -9.79 -26.67 9.91
N SER A 226 -9.91 -26.33 11.19
CA SER A 226 -9.75 -24.95 11.66
C SER A 226 -8.32 -24.43 11.47
N LEU A 227 -7.31 -25.29 11.68
CA LEU A 227 -5.90 -24.95 11.46
C LEU A 227 -5.61 -24.71 9.97
N ALA A 228 -6.09 -25.59 9.08
CA ALA A 228 -5.90 -25.44 7.63
C ALA A 228 -6.54 -24.15 7.08
N LEU A 229 -7.72 -23.79 7.60
CA LEU A 229 -8.38 -22.52 7.26
C LEU A 229 -7.55 -21.31 7.70
N LYS A 230 -6.99 -21.35 8.92
CA LYS A 230 -6.08 -20.30 9.41
C LYS A 230 -4.83 -20.17 8.55
N GLU A 231 -4.18 -21.29 8.24
CA GLU A 231 -2.97 -21.30 7.43
C GLU A 231 -3.21 -20.74 6.02
N THR A 232 -4.34 -21.08 5.41
CA THR A 232 -4.72 -20.54 4.09
C THR A 232 -4.88 -19.02 4.13
N LYS A 233 -5.51 -18.48 5.20
CA LYS A 233 -5.66 -17.03 5.39
C LYS A 233 -4.32 -16.32 5.61
N GLU A 234 -3.45 -16.88 6.45
CA GLU A 234 -2.11 -16.32 6.68
C GLU A 234 -1.26 -16.32 5.41
N ARG A 235 -1.33 -17.39 4.60
CA ARG A 235 -0.65 -17.44 3.29
C ARG A 235 -1.17 -16.36 2.34
N LEU A 236 -2.48 -16.14 2.28
CA LEU A 236 -3.08 -15.09 1.45
C LEU A 236 -2.60 -13.70 1.90
N LEU A 237 -2.67 -13.42 3.20
CA LEU A 237 -2.20 -12.16 3.78
C LEU A 237 -0.71 -11.92 3.47
N ASN A 238 0.16 -12.90 3.72
CA ASN A 238 1.59 -12.79 3.44
C ASN A 238 1.90 -12.63 1.96
N SER A 239 1.15 -13.29 1.07
CA SER A 239 1.30 -13.13 -0.38
C SER A 239 0.96 -11.70 -0.83
N ILE A 240 -0.15 -11.15 -0.32
CA ILE A 240 -0.58 -9.78 -0.64
C ILE A 240 0.42 -8.75 -0.11
N ILE A 241 0.84 -8.87 1.15
CA ILE A 241 1.86 -8.00 1.76
C ILE A 241 3.17 -8.09 0.97
N GLY A 242 3.61 -9.30 0.63
CA GLY A 242 4.82 -9.52 -0.16
C GLY A 242 4.75 -8.92 -1.57
N ALA A 243 3.57 -8.85 -2.17
CA ALA A 243 3.36 -8.21 -3.46
C ALA A 243 3.35 -6.68 -3.35
N ILE A 244 2.66 -6.14 -2.34
CA ILE A 244 2.60 -4.69 -2.08
C ILE A 244 3.99 -4.11 -1.81
N ARG A 245 4.82 -4.79 -1.02
CA ARG A 245 6.15 -4.32 -0.63
C ARG A 245 7.21 -4.34 -1.75
N ARG A 246 6.89 -4.87 -2.93
CA ARG A 246 7.84 -4.92 -4.06
C ARG A 246 7.94 -3.62 -4.83
N SER A 247 6.93 -2.75 -4.71
CA SER A 247 6.90 -1.46 -5.37
C SER A 247 6.94 -0.33 -4.36
N LEU A 248 7.53 0.78 -4.78
CA LEU A 248 7.48 2.07 -4.09
C LEU A 248 6.59 3.06 -4.85
N ASP A 249 5.93 2.62 -5.93
CA ASP A 249 4.93 3.41 -6.64
C ASP A 249 3.56 3.19 -6.00
N SER A 250 2.94 4.27 -5.53
CA SER A 250 1.62 4.22 -4.92
C SER A 250 0.55 3.65 -5.86
N GLU A 251 0.60 3.95 -7.15
CA GLU A 251 -0.40 3.48 -8.12
C GLU A 251 -0.30 1.97 -8.34
N GLU A 252 0.94 1.45 -8.43
CA GLU A 252 1.19 0.02 -8.56
C GLU A 252 0.80 -0.73 -7.29
N ILE A 253 1.16 -0.20 -6.11
CA ILE A 253 0.76 -0.75 -4.80
C ILE A 253 -0.76 -0.96 -4.75
N LEU A 254 -1.54 0.07 -5.08
CA LEU A 254 -3.00 0.00 -5.01
C LEU A 254 -3.58 -0.98 -6.04
N GLN A 255 -3.05 -0.98 -7.26
CA GLN A 255 -3.51 -1.89 -8.32
C GLN A 255 -3.24 -3.37 -7.98
N VAL A 256 -2.06 -3.68 -7.43
CA VAL A 256 -1.68 -5.03 -7.00
C VAL A 256 -2.51 -5.47 -5.80
N ALA A 257 -2.72 -4.58 -4.81
CA ALA A 257 -3.52 -4.87 -3.64
C ALA A 257 -4.96 -5.23 -4.00
N VAL A 258 -5.61 -4.40 -4.81
CA VAL A 258 -7.00 -4.61 -5.25
C VAL A 258 -7.17 -5.92 -6.02
N LYS A 259 -6.23 -6.22 -6.92
CA LYS A 259 -6.27 -7.47 -7.70
C LYS A 259 -6.15 -8.69 -6.81
N ASN A 260 -5.11 -8.77 -5.97
CA ASN A 260 -4.85 -9.95 -5.17
C ASN A 260 -5.91 -10.16 -4.07
N LEU A 261 -6.41 -9.07 -3.48
CA LEU A 261 -7.47 -9.12 -2.48
C LEU A 261 -8.80 -9.57 -3.12
N GLY A 262 -9.13 -9.01 -4.28
CA GLY A 262 -10.30 -9.37 -5.06
C GLY A 262 -10.32 -10.86 -5.45
N GLU A 263 -9.22 -11.35 -6.01
CA GLU A 263 -9.05 -12.77 -6.37
C GLU A 263 -9.05 -13.68 -5.12
N GLY A 264 -8.36 -13.28 -4.06
CA GLY A 264 -8.20 -14.07 -2.83
C GLY A 264 -9.48 -14.27 -2.03
N LEU A 265 -10.35 -13.25 -1.99
CA LEU A 265 -11.64 -13.31 -1.31
C LEU A 265 -12.79 -13.76 -2.22
N GLY A 266 -12.56 -13.79 -3.54
CA GLY A 266 -13.59 -14.17 -4.52
C GLY A 266 -14.76 -13.18 -4.59
N VAL A 267 -14.54 -11.91 -4.25
CA VAL A 267 -15.57 -10.87 -4.30
C VAL A 267 -15.89 -10.47 -5.74
N CYS A 268 -17.09 -9.92 -5.99
CA CYS A 268 -17.44 -9.52 -7.36
C CYS A 268 -16.67 -8.29 -7.82
N ARG A 269 -16.41 -7.36 -6.90
CA ARG A 269 -15.71 -6.11 -7.14
C ARG A 269 -14.92 -5.72 -5.90
N CYS A 270 -13.69 -5.27 -6.10
CA CYS A 270 -12.89 -4.59 -5.10
C CYS A 270 -12.38 -3.29 -5.72
N ILE A 271 -12.49 -2.18 -4.99
CA ILE A 271 -11.92 -0.89 -5.39
C ILE A 271 -11.09 -0.32 -4.26
N VAL A 272 -10.03 0.39 -4.62
CA VAL A 272 -9.26 1.21 -3.68
C VAL A 272 -9.00 2.55 -4.33
N TYR A 273 -9.12 3.61 -3.54
CA TYR A 273 -8.89 4.96 -4.00
C TYR A 273 -8.31 5.83 -2.89
N ARG A 274 -7.48 6.79 -3.27
CA ARG A 274 -6.98 7.82 -2.37
C ARG A 274 -8.05 8.89 -2.17
N CYS A 275 -8.20 9.35 -0.94
CA CYS A 275 -9.09 10.45 -0.59
C CYS A 275 -8.67 11.08 0.75
N LYS A 276 -9.09 12.32 0.94
CA LYS A 276 -9.01 13.07 2.19
C LYS A 276 -10.43 13.27 2.76
N GLU A 277 -10.51 13.59 4.04
CA GLU A 277 -11.78 13.74 4.76
C GLU A 277 -12.69 14.82 4.16
N ASN A 278 -12.11 15.88 3.60
CA ASN A 278 -12.84 17.02 3.04
C ASN A 278 -13.14 16.88 1.54
N ASP A 279 -12.75 15.78 0.89
CA ASP A 279 -12.94 15.60 -0.54
C ASP A 279 -14.43 15.42 -0.88
N THR A 280 -14.91 16.11 -1.91
CA THR A 280 -16.31 16.01 -2.35
C THR A 280 -16.58 14.71 -3.10
N SER A 281 -15.65 14.32 -3.97
CA SER A 281 -15.70 13.13 -4.80
C SER A 281 -14.28 12.74 -5.22
N THR A 282 -14.13 11.52 -5.73
CA THR A 282 -12.86 11.00 -6.26
C THR A 282 -13.11 10.23 -7.56
N GLN A 283 -12.07 9.96 -8.35
CA GLN A 283 -12.17 9.06 -9.50
C GLN A 283 -11.58 7.69 -9.15
N ILE A 284 -12.27 6.63 -9.57
CA ILE A 284 -11.80 5.26 -9.31
C ILE A 284 -10.82 4.83 -10.39
N TYR A 285 -9.54 4.65 -10.03
CA TYR A 285 -8.50 4.16 -10.95
C TYR A 285 -8.13 2.69 -10.72
N HIS A 286 -8.22 2.22 -9.48
CA HIS A 286 -7.85 0.84 -9.11
C HIS A 286 -9.11 0.03 -8.81
N GLU A 287 -9.32 -0.99 -9.63
CA GLU A 287 -10.47 -1.88 -9.55
C GLU A 287 -10.05 -3.32 -9.89
N PHE A 288 -10.69 -4.27 -9.21
CA PHE A 288 -10.78 -5.66 -9.58
C PHE A 288 -12.26 -6.01 -9.78
N THR A 289 -12.57 -6.77 -10.83
CA THR A 289 -13.92 -7.25 -11.12
C THR A 289 -13.90 -8.70 -11.57
N ASN A 290 -14.83 -9.51 -11.08
CA ASN A 290 -15.09 -10.84 -11.61
C ASN A 290 -15.92 -10.80 -12.92
N PRO A 291 -15.87 -11.86 -13.74
CA PRO A 291 -16.68 -11.96 -14.95
C PRO A 291 -18.18 -11.82 -14.62
N GLY A 292 -18.83 -10.78 -15.14
CA GLY A 292 -20.24 -10.47 -14.90
C GLY A 292 -20.51 -9.24 -14.02
N ALA A 293 -19.52 -8.73 -13.30
CA ALA A 293 -19.64 -7.45 -12.59
C ALA A 293 -19.36 -6.27 -13.54
N LYS A 294 -20.16 -5.18 -13.45
CA LYS A 294 -19.91 -3.96 -14.22
C LYS A 294 -18.71 -3.20 -13.65
N SER A 295 -17.81 -2.73 -14.50
CA SER A 295 -16.68 -1.89 -14.07
C SER A 295 -17.14 -0.49 -13.62
N VAL A 296 -16.46 0.04 -12.60
CA VAL A 296 -16.57 1.43 -12.14
C VAL A 296 -15.31 2.24 -12.34
N LYS A 297 -14.26 1.66 -12.92
CA LYS A 297 -13.03 2.38 -13.27
C LYS A 297 -13.34 3.59 -14.17
N GLY A 298 -12.73 4.74 -13.83
CA GLY A 298 -12.94 6.04 -14.47
C GLY A 298 -14.21 6.79 -14.05
N LYS A 299 -15.09 6.18 -13.23
CA LYS A 299 -16.28 6.88 -12.72
C LYS A 299 -15.93 7.79 -11.55
N THR A 300 -16.70 8.87 -11.42
CA THR A 300 -16.66 9.74 -10.24
C THR A 300 -17.46 9.09 -9.11
N TRP A 301 -16.82 8.95 -7.96
CA TRP A 301 -17.35 8.35 -6.74
C TRP A 301 -17.63 9.44 -5.70
N PRO A 302 -18.87 9.60 -5.21
CA PRO A 302 -19.22 10.63 -4.25
C PRO A 302 -18.74 10.27 -2.85
N LEU A 303 -18.15 11.25 -2.14
CA LEU A 303 -17.58 11.06 -0.80
C LEU A 303 -18.32 11.92 0.24
N ARG A 304 -18.30 13.24 0.10
CA ARG A 304 -18.92 14.18 1.07
C ARG A 304 -20.41 13.93 1.30
N ASN A 305 -21.15 13.59 0.24
CA ASN A 305 -22.59 13.35 0.30
C ASN A 305 -22.93 11.85 0.51
N ASN A 306 -21.94 11.00 0.76
CA ASN A 306 -22.14 9.58 1.00
C ASN A 306 -22.21 9.32 2.52
N PRO A 307 -23.39 8.98 3.08
CA PRO A 307 -23.54 8.77 4.52
C PRO A 307 -22.70 7.60 5.05
N LEU A 308 -22.47 6.57 4.22
CA LEU A 308 -21.64 5.42 4.61
C LEU A 308 -20.17 5.83 4.78
N PHE A 309 -19.68 6.71 3.89
CA PHE A 309 -18.32 7.24 3.97
C PHE A 309 -18.14 8.15 5.18
N GLN A 310 -19.12 9.01 5.48
CA GLN A 310 -19.08 9.89 6.66
C GLN A 310 -19.03 9.07 7.96
N GLU A 311 -19.82 8.01 8.06
CA GLU A 311 -19.83 7.15 9.24
C GLU A 311 -18.49 6.43 9.45
N VAL A 312 -17.87 5.92 8.37
CA VAL A 312 -16.53 5.31 8.44
C VAL A 312 -15.47 6.33 8.89
N ILE A 313 -15.55 7.58 8.44
CA ILE A 313 -14.64 8.64 8.91
C ILE A 313 -14.87 8.96 10.39
N GLU A 314 -16.13 9.08 10.80
CA GLU A 314 -16.49 9.45 12.18
C GLU A 314 -16.08 8.35 13.17
N LEU A 315 -16.36 7.09 12.84
CA LEU A 315 -16.05 5.94 13.70
C LEU A 315 -14.59 5.46 13.57
N ARG A 316 -13.91 5.80 12.47
CA ARG A 316 -12.58 5.27 12.10
C ARG A 316 -12.51 3.74 12.08
N ASP A 317 -13.63 3.09 11.79
CA ASP A 317 -13.77 1.65 11.80
C ASP A 317 -14.42 1.15 10.50
N SER A 318 -14.23 -0.14 10.22
CA SER A 318 -14.80 -0.76 9.04
C SER A 318 -16.33 -0.85 9.13
N LEU A 319 -17.01 -0.57 8.01
CA LEU A 319 -18.46 -0.62 7.92
C LEU A 319 -18.89 -1.76 7.00
N SER A 320 -19.69 -2.68 7.51
CA SER A 320 -20.28 -3.77 6.73
C SER A 320 -21.79 -3.62 6.58
N ILE A 321 -22.28 -3.85 5.37
CA ILE A 321 -23.69 -3.81 5.00
C ILE A 321 -24.01 -5.13 4.31
N GLU A 322 -24.87 -5.91 4.95
CA GLU A 322 -25.29 -7.21 4.42
C GLU A 322 -26.27 -7.06 3.26
N ASP A 323 -27.24 -6.14 3.38
CA ASP A 323 -28.29 -5.93 2.39
C ASP A 323 -28.53 -4.43 2.16
N THR A 324 -27.97 -3.90 1.08
CA THR A 324 -28.10 -2.49 0.69
C THR A 324 -29.54 -2.08 0.40
N SER A 325 -30.41 -3.03 0.06
CA SER A 325 -31.83 -2.77 -0.20
C SER A 325 -32.62 -2.51 1.08
N LYS A 326 -32.11 -2.88 2.26
CA LYS A 326 -32.77 -2.67 3.55
C LYS A 326 -32.11 -1.59 4.40
N ASP A 327 -30.92 -1.14 4.02
CA ASP A 327 -30.16 -0.17 4.82
C ASP A 327 -30.83 1.22 4.80
N PRO A 328 -31.21 1.77 5.97
CA PRO A 328 -31.88 3.06 6.05
C PRO A 328 -31.00 4.19 5.49
N ARG A 329 -29.67 4.16 5.63
CA ARG A 329 -28.76 5.22 5.16
C ARG A 329 -28.74 5.32 3.64
N ILE A 330 -29.03 4.21 2.95
CA ILE A 330 -29.16 4.13 1.50
C ILE A 330 -30.60 4.51 1.08
N GLN A 331 -31.60 4.16 1.89
CA GLN A 331 -33.02 4.39 1.62
C GLN A 331 -33.49 5.84 1.90
N THR A 332 -32.96 6.51 2.92
CA THR A 332 -33.51 7.77 3.49
C THR A 332 -32.97 9.08 2.88
N SER A 333 -32.31 9.06 1.73
CA SER A 333 -31.85 10.28 1.04
C SER A 333 -32.97 11.13 0.39
N ASN A 334 -34.20 11.07 0.91
CA ASN A 334 -35.36 11.86 0.46
C ASN A 334 -35.44 13.22 1.19
N VAL A 335 -34.41 14.06 1.07
CA VAL A 335 -34.55 15.49 1.40
C VAL A 335 -34.90 16.24 0.11
N PRO A 336 -36.04 16.96 0.03
CA PRO A 336 -36.42 17.71 -1.17
C PRO A 336 -35.46 18.90 -1.38
N GLY A 337 -34.82 19.00 -2.56
CA GLY A 337 -34.09 20.20 -2.99
C GLY A 337 -32.56 20.09 -3.13
N VAL A 338 -31.96 18.96 -2.75
CA VAL A 338 -30.55 18.64 -3.05
C VAL A 338 -30.52 17.63 -4.20
N GLU A 339 -29.61 17.78 -5.17
CA GLU A 339 -29.47 16.89 -6.32
C GLU A 339 -29.60 15.41 -5.90
N GLN A 340 -30.67 14.79 -6.37
CA GLN A 340 -31.18 13.51 -5.93
C GLN A 340 -30.22 12.33 -6.19
N ASN A 341 -30.15 11.40 -5.24
CA ASN A 341 -29.95 9.95 -5.47
C ASN A 341 -28.60 9.43 -5.99
N SER A 342 -27.46 10.10 -5.78
CA SER A 342 -26.16 9.56 -6.23
C SER A 342 -25.85 8.16 -5.67
N LEU A 343 -26.06 7.93 -4.37
CA LEU A 343 -25.75 6.65 -3.72
C LEU A 343 -26.68 5.50 -4.16
N GLN A 344 -28.00 5.71 -4.15
CA GLN A 344 -28.96 4.70 -4.64
C GLN A 344 -28.73 4.38 -6.13
N ASN A 345 -28.40 5.39 -6.93
CA ASN A 345 -28.10 5.20 -8.34
C ASN A 345 -26.82 4.37 -8.52
N ILE A 346 -25.79 4.58 -7.70
CA ILE A 346 -24.59 3.75 -7.70
C ILE A 346 -24.92 2.30 -7.32
N VAL A 347 -25.63 2.10 -6.21
CA VAL A 347 -26.06 0.77 -5.74
C VAL A 347 -26.82 0.02 -6.82
N LYS A 348 -27.79 0.66 -7.48
CA LYS A 348 -28.59 0.06 -8.55
C LYS A 348 -27.80 -0.14 -9.84
N SER A 349 -27.06 0.87 -10.30
CA SER A 349 -26.33 0.82 -11.57
C SER A 349 -25.19 -0.18 -11.57
N CYS A 350 -24.54 -0.33 -10.40
CA CYS A 350 -23.41 -1.22 -10.18
C CYS A 350 -23.80 -2.56 -9.54
N SER A 351 -25.10 -2.79 -9.30
CA SER A 351 -25.67 -4.00 -8.70
C SER A 351 -25.01 -4.38 -7.38
N ILE A 352 -24.87 -3.44 -6.43
CA ILE A 352 -24.22 -3.67 -5.14
C ILE A 352 -25.27 -4.17 -4.14
N PHE A 353 -25.25 -5.45 -3.77
CA PHE A 353 -26.20 -6.03 -2.81
C PHE A 353 -25.65 -6.07 -1.38
N SER A 354 -24.35 -6.31 -1.25
CA SER A 354 -23.63 -6.25 0.03
C SER A 354 -22.37 -5.42 -0.15
N TRP A 355 -21.98 -4.67 0.88
CA TRP A 355 -20.92 -3.67 0.79
C TRP A 355 -20.07 -3.67 2.06
N LEU A 356 -18.77 -3.77 1.91
CA LEU A 356 -17.79 -3.58 2.98
C LEU A 356 -16.93 -2.36 2.65
N LEU A 357 -16.85 -1.40 3.56
CA LEU A 357 -16.05 -0.18 3.44
C LEU A 357 -14.99 -0.18 4.54
N ILE A 358 -13.73 0.00 4.14
CA ILE A 358 -12.59 -0.10 5.04
C ILE A 358 -11.66 1.10 4.82
N PRO A 359 -11.44 1.93 5.86
CA PRO A 359 -10.61 3.11 5.73
C PRO A 359 -9.12 2.72 5.68
N LEU A 360 -8.35 3.39 4.82
CA LEU A 360 -6.91 3.31 4.81
C LEU A 360 -6.36 4.43 5.70
N VAL A 361 -5.99 4.11 6.94
CA VAL A 361 -5.58 5.09 7.95
C VAL A 361 -4.17 4.79 8.43
N TYR A 362 -3.39 5.84 8.64
CA TYR A 362 -2.08 5.77 9.30
C TYR A 362 -1.97 6.92 10.29
N GLN A 363 -1.75 6.63 11.58
CA GLN A 363 -1.65 7.64 12.65
C GLN A 363 -2.79 8.68 12.59
N ASP A 364 -4.04 8.21 12.56
CA ASP A 364 -5.27 9.01 12.47
C ASP A 364 -5.47 9.83 11.19
N ARG A 365 -4.54 9.77 10.22
CA ARG A 365 -4.68 10.39 8.90
C ARG A 365 -5.36 9.42 7.93
N LEU A 366 -6.49 9.82 7.35
CA LEU A 366 -7.10 9.12 6.21
C LEU A 366 -6.22 9.29 4.96
N LEU A 367 -5.84 8.17 4.36
CA LEU A 367 -5.06 8.10 3.11
C LEU A 367 -5.93 7.69 1.92
N GLY A 368 -7.03 6.99 2.18
CA GLY A 368 -7.90 6.43 1.18
C GLY A 368 -8.97 5.53 1.75
N MET A 369 -9.69 4.86 0.86
CA MET A 369 -10.75 3.91 1.20
C MET A 369 -10.60 2.67 0.32
N MET A 370 -10.89 1.52 0.91
CA MET A 370 -11.05 0.26 0.20
C MET A 370 -12.51 -0.18 0.33
N GLU A 371 -13.09 -0.64 -0.78
CA GLU A 371 -14.45 -1.14 -0.78
C GLU A 371 -14.55 -2.48 -1.50
N LEU A 372 -15.27 -3.41 -0.88
CA LEU A 372 -15.59 -4.71 -1.46
C LEU A 372 -17.10 -4.82 -1.63
N HIS A 373 -17.52 -5.30 -2.80
CA HIS A 373 -18.93 -5.45 -3.13
C HIS A 373 -19.27 -6.91 -3.36
N HIS A 374 -20.52 -7.27 -3.08
CA HIS A 374 -21.16 -8.47 -3.61
C HIS A 374 -22.25 -8.07 -4.61
N CYS A 375 -22.22 -8.67 -5.80
CA CYS A 375 -23.03 -8.27 -6.95
C CYS A 375 -24.04 -9.34 -7.40
N GLY A 376 -24.14 -10.43 -6.64
CA GLY A 376 -25.06 -11.54 -6.92
C GLY A 376 -26.52 -11.20 -6.58
N PRO A 377 -27.48 -12.01 -7.04
CA PRO A 377 -28.91 -11.75 -6.85
C PRO A 377 -29.38 -11.85 -5.40
N GLU A 378 -28.56 -12.44 -4.50
CA GLU A 378 -28.87 -12.59 -3.08
C GLU A 378 -27.82 -11.86 -2.21
N PRO A 379 -28.26 -11.17 -1.15
CA PRO A 379 -27.36 -10.56 -0.18
C PRO A 379 -26.48 -11.61 0.52
N THR A 380 -25.24 -11.24 0.83
CA THR A 380 -24.28 -12.08 1.57
C THR A 380 -23.84 -11.40 2.86
N SER A 381 -23.72 -12.16 3.94
CA SER A 381 -23.19 -11.67 5.22
C SER A 381 -21.65 -11.67 5.20
N TRP A 382 -21.06 -10.56 5.64
CA TRP A 382 -19.61 -10.42 5.81
C TRP A 382 -19.19 -11.05 7.14
N LYS A 383 -18.37 -12.10 7.07
CA LYS A 383 -17.90 -12.78 8.28
C LYS A 383 -16.88 -11.91 9.03
N PRO A 384 -16.91 -11.87 10.38
CA PRO A 384 -15.95 -11.10 11.16
C PRO A 384 -14.48 -11.43 10.84
N GLU A 385 -14.19 -12.68 10.49
CA GLU A 385 -12.83 -13.10 10.14
C GLU A 385 -12.39 -12.66 8.75
N ASP A 386 -13.31 -12.29 7.87
CA ASP A 386 -12.99 -11.74 6.54
C ASP A 386 -12.80 -10.23 6.65
N ILE A 387 -13.63 -9.54 7.45
CA ILE A 387 -13.42 -8.12 7.80
C ILE A 387 -12.04 -7.92 8.43
N SER A 388 -11.71 -8.72 9.46
CA SER A 388 -10.40 -8.64 10.14
C SER A 388 -9.21 -8.86 9.19
N LEU A 389 -9.36 -9.74 8.19
CA LEU A 389 -8.32 -10.00 7.20
C LEU A 389 -8.14 -8.80 6.27
N VAL A 390 -9.25 -8.20 5.82
CA VAL A 390 -9.20 -7.03 4.93
C VAL A 390 -8.67 -5.80 5.68
N ASP A 391 -9.05 -5.59 6.94
CA ASP A 391 -8.49 -4.53 7.81
C ASP A 391 -6.97 -4.69 8.00
N ALA A 392 -6.49 -5.92 8.22
CA ALA A 392 -5.07 -6.17 8.31
C ALA A 392 -4.33 -5.81 7.01
N ILE A 393 -4.94 -6.06 5.86
CA ILE A 393 -4.37 -5.70 4.56
C ILE A 393 -4.46 -4.19 4.31
N ALA A 394 -5.58 -3.55 4.64
CA ALA A 394 -5.77 -2.10 4.59
C ALA A 394 -4.69 -1.35 5.38
N ASN A 395 -4.39 -1.82 6.59
CA ASN A 395 -3.31 -1.28 7.41
C ASN A 395 -1.93 -1.43 6.73
N GLN A 396 -1.65 -2.56 6.09
CA GLN A 396 -0.39 -2.77 5.38
C GLN A 396 -0.28 -1.90 4.11
N ILE A 397 -1.39 -1.71 3.38
CA ILE A 397 -1.46 -0.77 2.26
C ILE A 397 -1.18 0.65 2.76
N SER A 398 -1.78 1.05 3.88
CA SER A 398 -1.61 2.39 4.46
C SER A 398 -0.13 2.66 4.81
N VAL A 399 0.55 1.69 5.43
CA VAL A 399 1.99 1.77 5.70
C VAL A 399 2.80 1.90 4.40
N ALA A 400 2.49 1.08 3.39
CA ALA A 400 3.20 1.11 2.11
C ALA A 400 3.00 2.44 1.35
N LEU A 401 1.80 3.03 1.42
CA LEU A 401 1.51 4.33 0.81
C LEU A 401 2.31 5.46 1.47
N ILE A 402 2.40 5.48 2.81
CA ILE A 402 3.24 6.46 3.53
C ILE A 402 4.71 6.26 3.19
N GLN A 403 5.17 5.02 3.08
CA GLN A 403 6.55 4.73 2.70
C GLN A 403 6.87 5.22 1.28
N ALA A 404 5.95 5.01 0.33
CA ALA A 404 6.06 5.52 -1.03
C ALA A 404 6.07 7.06 -1.07
N GLU A 405 5.17 7.73 -0.34
CA GLU A 405 5.13 9.20 -0.23
C GLU A 405 6.42 9.75 0.36
N ALA A 406 6.94 9.14 1.42
CA ALA A 406 8.21 9.55 2.05
C ALA A 406 9.40 9.36 1.10
N TYR A 407 9.46 8.26 0.36
CA TYR A 407 10.53 8.00 -0.60
C TYR A 407 10.52 9.02 -1.75
N ALA A 408 9.34 9.31 -2.31
CA ALA A 408 9.20 10.31 -3.37
C ALA A 408 9.63 11.71 -2.90
N ASN A 409 9.25 12.11 -1.69
CA ASN A 409 9.65 13.39 -1.11
C ASN A 409 11.17 13.46 -0.86
N LEU A 410 11.79 12.36 -0.42
CA LEU A 410 13.24 12.29 -0.23
C LEU A 410 13.99 12.40 -1.56
N GLU A 411 13.51 11.74 -2.61
CA GLU A 411 14.09 11.80 -3.95
C GLU A 411 14.02 13.22 -4.53
N ASP A 412 12.86 13.89 -4.43
CA ASP A 412 12.69 15.29 -4.85
C ASP A 412 13.63 16.23 -4.09
N LEU A 413 13.71 16.09 -2.76
CA LEU A 413 14.62 16.89 -1.94
C LEU A 413 16.09 16.65 -2.32
N ASN A 414 16.47 15.40 -2.59
CA ASN A 414 17.83 15.06 -2.98
C ASN A 414 18.19 15.68 -4.35
N GLN A 415 17.26 15.67 -5.30
CA GLN A 415 17.44 16.33 -6.60
C GLN A 415 17.57 17.86 -6.45
N GLN A 416 16.79 18.47 -5.58
CA GLN A 416 16.91 19.90 -5.27
C GLN A 416 18.27 20.23 -4.61
N LEU A 417 18.73 19.38 -3.68
CA LEU A 417 20.04 19.52 -3.04
C LEU A 417 21.18 19.38 -4.06
N GLU A 418 21.13 18.39 -4.95
CA GLU A 418 22.11 18.24 -6.02
C GLU A 418 22.14 19.45 -6.96
N ALA A 419 20.96 19.97 -7.34
CA ALA A 419 20.87 21.16 -8.18
C ALA A 419 21.53 22.37 -7.49
N LEU A 420 21.25 22.58 -6.20
CA LEU A 420 21.84 23.64 -5.40
C LEU A 420 23.36 23.47 -5.28
N ASP A 421 23.85 22.26 -5.03
CA ASP A 421 25.28 21.98 -4.88
C ASP A 421 26.04 22.20 -6.20
N ARG A 422 25.44 21.84 -7.34
CA ARG A 422 25.96 22.17 -8.67
C ARG A 422 26.02 23.69 -8.88
N THR A 423 24.97 24.44 -8.53
CA THR A 423 24.99 25.90 -8.60
C THR A 423 26.08 26.51 -7.71
N ARG A 424 26.21 26.03 -6.48
CA ARG A 424 27.27 26.46 -5.55
C ARG A 424 28.66 26.19 -6.10
N SER A 425 28.89 24.98 -6.61
CA SER A 425 30.18 24.58 -7.20
C SER A 425 30.55 25.42 -8.42
N ASN A 426 29.58 25.69 -9.31
CA ASN A 426 29.78 26.58 -10.44
C ASN A 426 30.17 28.00 -10.01
N LEU A 427 29.55 28.53 -8.96
CA LEU A 427 29.90 29.84 -8.42
C LEU A 427 31.31 29.90 -7.86
N VAL A 428 31.73 28.87 -7.11
CA VAL A 428 33.10 28.78 -6.59
C VAL A 428 34.11 28.71 -7.74
N ALA A 429 33.84 27.90 -8.77
CA ALA A 429 34.70 27.78 -9.94
C ALA A 429 34.85 29.11 -10.71
N ILE A 430 33.73 29.79 -10.97
CA ILE A 430 33.74 31.09 -11.67
C ILE A 430 34.45 32.16 -10.85
N THR A 431 34.16 32.24 -9.54
CA THR A 431 34.83 33.20 -8.64
C THR A 431 36.35 32.97 -8.62
N GLY A 432 36.78 31.70 -8.55
CA GLY A 432 38.19 31.34 -8.61
C GLY A 432 38.86 31.76 -9.92
N HIS A 433 38.17 31.61 -11.05
CA HIS A 433 38.67 32.04 -12.37
C HIS A 433 38.82 33.57 -12.48
N GLU A 434 37.78 34.30 -12.05
CA GLU A 434 37.76 35.77 -12.13
C GLU A 434 38.74 36.44 -11.17
N LEU A 435 39.10 35.79 -10.06
CA LEU A 435 40.18 36.24 -9.16
C LEU A 435 41.58 35.87 -9.67
N ARG A 436 41.75 34.67 -10.25
CA ARG A 436 43.06 34.19 -10.73
C ARG A 436 43.60 35.06 -11.86
N THR A 437 42.75 35.48 -12.79
CA THR A 437 43.20 36.24 -13.97
C THR A 437 43.94 37.55 -13.62
N PRO A 438 43.34 38.50 -12.86
CA PRO A 438 44.03 39.73 -12.48
C PRO A 438 45.24 39.46 -11.57
N LEU A 439 45.17 38.44 -10.72
CA LEU A 439 46.31 38.06 -9.88
C LEU A 439 47.53 37.65 -10.72
N SER A 440 47.32 36.83 -11.74
CA SER A 440 48.38 36.42 -12.67
C SER A 440 48.96 37.60 -13.45
N THR A 441 48.12 38.53 -13.92
CA THR A 441 48.61 39.75 -14.60
C THR A 441 49.47 40.61 -13.67
N ILE A 442 49.01 40.84 -12.44
CA ILE A 442 49.74 41.61 -11.43
C ILE A 442 51.09 40.96 -11.16
N GLN A 443 51.11 39.63 -10.97
CA GLN A 443 52.32 38.88 -10.70
C GLN A 443 53.33 39.02 -11.86
N ILE A 444 52.90 38.80 -13.11
CA ILE A 444 53.78 38.93 -14.29
C ILE A 444 54.33 40.35 -14.40
N CYS A 445 53.49 41.38 -14.20
CA CYS A 445 53.93 42.77 -14.25
C CYS A 445 55.00 43.06 -13.19
N LEU A 446 54.80 42.61 -11.95
CA LEU A 446 55.75 42.81 -10.87
C LEU A 446 57.04 41.99 -11.06
N GLU A 447 56.95 40.77 -11.57
CA GLU A 447 58.11 39.92 -11.87
C GLU A 447 58.99 40.50 -12.99
N SER A 448 58.38 40.99 -14.07
CA SER A 448 59.11 41.67 -15.15
C SER A 448 59.76 42.97 -14.67
N LEU A 449 59.05 43.77 -13.86
CA LEU A 449 59.60 44.99 -13.25
C LEU A 449 60.79 44.71 -12.33
N ALA A 450 60.81 43.56 -11.64
CA ALA A 450 61.89 43.15 -10.76
C ALA A 450 63.09 42.51 -11.51
N SER A 451 62.82 41.77 -12.59
CA SER A 451 63.83 40.96 -13.28
C SER A 451 64.56 41.71 -14.39
N GLU A 452 63.96 42.77 -14.95
CA GLU A 452 64.50 43.53 -16.09
C GLU A 452 64.79 45.00 -15.71
N PRO A 453 65.95 45.30 -15.09
CA PRO A 453 66.27 46.66 -14.65
C PRO A 453 66.47 47.66 -15.80
N ASP A 454 66.81 47.17 -16.99
CA ASP A 454 67.09 47.98 -18.21
C ASP A 454 65.83 48.29 -19.05
N MET A 455 64.63 47.97 -18.54
CA MET A 455 63.34 48.22 -19.19
C MET A 455 63.11 49.72 -19.49
N SER A 456 62.54 50.04 -20.65
CA SER A 456 62.19 51.42 -21.03
C SER A 456 61.19 52.04 -20.05
N LEU A 457 61.28 53.36 -19.85
CA LEU A 457 60.40 54.09 -18.93
C LEU A 457 58.91 53.95 -19.31
N GLU A 458 58.63 53.91 -20.62
CA GLU A 458 57.28 53.75 -21.17
C GLU A 458 56.69 52.37 -20.84
N LEU A 459 57.45 51.29 -21.07
CA LEU A 459 57.01 49.94 -20.76
C LEU A 459 56.85 49.74 -19.25
N ARG A 460 57.78 50.28 -18.44
CA ARG A 460 57.69 50.28 -16.97
C ARG A 460 56.38 50.93 -16.48
N GLN A 461 56.03 52.08 -17.05
CA GLN A 461 54.79 52.78 -16.70
C GLN A 461 53.55 51.98 -17.11
N ILE A 462 53.57 51.34 -18.29
CA ILE A 462 52.48 50.46 -18.74
C ILE A 462 52.29 49.29 -17.77
N MET A 463 53.35 48.61 -17.36
CA MET A 463 53.27 47.48 -16.42
C MET A 463 52.74 47.92 -15.05
N LEU A 464 53.24 49.05 -14.52
CA LEU A 464 52.77 49.58 -13.24
C LEU A 464 51.29 49.98 -13.29
N ASN A 465 50.88 50.67 -14.36
CA ASN A 465 49.48 51.04 -14.57
C ASN A 465 48.59 49.80 -14.71
N THR A 466 49.04 48.77 -15.44
CA THR A 466 48.31 47.50 -15.61
C THR A 466 48.13 46.79 -14.28
N ALA A 467 49.19 46.68 -13.46
CA ALA A 467 49.11 46.06 -12.13
C ALA A 467 48.16 46.83 -11.20
N LEU A 468 48.23 48.17 -11.18
CA LEU A 468 47.34 49.00 -10.36
C LEU A 468 45.87 48.88 -10.81
N GLN A 469 45.61 48.85 -12.11
CA GLN A 469 44.26 48.65 -12.66
C GLN A 469 43.69 47.27 -12.29
N ASP A 470 44.47 46.19 -12.41
CA ASP A 470 44.00 44.86 -12.05
C ASP A 470 43.86 44.68 -10.53
N ALA A 471 44.68 45.36 -9.71
CA ALA A 471 44.52 45.39 -8.25
C ALA A 471 43.21 46.08 -7.84
N GLU A 472 42.90 47.23 -8.44
CA GLU A 472 41.64 47.95 -8.21
C GLU A 472 40.42 47.15 -8.69
N ARG A 473 40.55 46.47 -9.84
CA ARG A 473 39.53 45.54 -10.33
C ARG A 473 39.27 44.41 -9.36
N MET A 474 40.33 43.80 -8.80
CA MET A 474 40.20 42.74 -7.80
C MET A 474 39.53 43.25 -6.53
N ARG A 475 39.89 44.45 -6.06
CA ARG A 475 39.23 45.10 -4.92
C ARG A 475 37.72 45.27 -5.16
N LYS A 476 37.32 45.75 -6.34
CA LYS A 476 35.90 45.90 -6.72
C LYS A 476 35.19 44.53 -6.78
N LEU A 477 35.84 43.50 -7.34
CA LEU A 477 35.30 42.12 -7.38
C LEU A 477 35.01 41.57 -5.98
N VAL A 478 35.98 41.68 -5.06
CA VAL A 478 35.83 41.20 -3.68
C VAL A 478 34.73 41.97 -2.95
N GLN A 479 34.67 43.30 -3.12
CA GLN A 479 33.63 44.13 -2.52
C GLN A 479 32.23 43.78 -3.06
N ASP A 480 32.07 43.65 -4.39
CA ASP A 480 30.81 43.26 -5.02
C ASP A 480 30.37 41.86 -4.53
N PHE A 481 31.31 40.92 -4.39
CA PHE A 481 31.03 39.58 -3.88
C PHE A 481 30.55 39.58 -2.42
N LEU A 482 31.23 40.32 -1.54
CA LEU A 482 30.82 40.47 -0.13
C LEU A 482 29.45 41.13 -0.02
N THR A 483 29.20 42.16 -0.83
CA THR A 483 27.92 42.88 -0.91
C THR A 483 26.79 41.92 -1.30
N LEU A 484 26.99 41.14 -2.38
CA LEU A 484 26.00 40.16 -2.82
C LEU A 484 25.77 39.06 -1.76
N SER A 485 26.82 38.56 -1.12
CA SER A 485 26.72 37.54 -0.08
C SER A 485 25.95 38.03 1.16
N GLN A 486 26.14 39.30 1.56
CA GLN A 486 25.40 39.90 2.66
C GLN A 486 23.92 40.07 2.31
N LEU A 487 23.61 40.55 1.10
CA LEU A 487 22.24 40.71 0.62
C LEU A 487 21.50 39.37 0.52
N GLU A 488 22.15 38.30 0.03
CA GLU A 488 21.56 36.97 -0.11
C GLU A 488 21.36 36.24 1.23
N SER A 489 22.22 36.51 2.21
CA SER A 489 22.10 35.91 3.55
C SER A 489 21.04 36.59 4.43
N GLY A 490 20.39 37.65 3.93
CA GLY A 490 19.42 38.45 4.68
C GLY A 490 20.02 39.17 5.87
N ARG A 491 21.35 39.32 5.92
CA ARG A 491 22.09 39.93 7.04
C ARG A 491 22.22 41.46 6.90
N VAL A 492 21.66 42.03 5.85
CA VAL A 492 21.62 43.49 5.63
C VAL A 492 20.36 44.01 6.29
N GLU A 493 20.51 44.77 7.37
CA GLU A 493 19.43 45.59 7.93
C GLU A 493 19.13 46.73 6.93
N CYS A 494 18.05 46.61 6.16
CA CYS A 494 17.54 47.72 5.36
C CYS A 494 16.80 48.68 6.28
N ASN A 495 17.14 49.97 6.20
CA ASN A 495 16.45 51.02 6.94
C ASN A 495 15.61 51.85 5.96
N PRO A 496 14.39 51.37 5.59
CA PRO A 496 13.56 52.09 4.64
C PRO A 496 13.08 53.41 5.23
N GLU A 497 13.34 54.51 4.52
CA GLU A 497 12.92 55.85 4.88
C GLU A 497 12.23 56.55 3.69
N PRO A 498 11.30 57.50 3.95
CA PRO A 498 10.69 58.30 2.88
C PRO A 498 11.73 59.22 2.22
N LEU A 499 12.06 58.96 0.95
CA LEU A 499 13.12 59.67 0.23
C LEU A 499 12.64 60.31 -1.07
N SER A 500 13.29 61.42 -1.42
CA SER A 500 13.13 62.06 -2.73
C SER A 500 13.97 61.33 -3.78
N LEU A 501 13.30 60.68 -4.74
CA LEU A 501 13.99 59.99 -5.83
C LEU A 501 14.86 60.94 -6.66
N ALA A 502 14.43 62.19 -6.84
CA ALA A 502 15.19 63.20 -7.58
C ALA A 502 16.56 63.47 -6.92
N GLU A 503 16.60 63.58 -5.58
CA GLU A 503 17.84 63.78 -4.83
C GLU A 503 18.78 62.58 -4.95
N CYS A 504 18.26 61.35 -4.86
CA CYS A 504 19.05 60.13 -5.05
C CYS A 504 19.66 60.05 -6.47
N VAL A 505 18.92 60.47 -7.49
CA VAL A 505 19.41 60.53 -8.87
C VAL A 505 20.50 61.59 -9.02
N ASP A 506 20.34 62.77 -8.45
CA ASP A 506 21.34 63.85 -8.50
C ASP A 506 22.63 63.48 -7.75
N LEU A 507 22.52 62.80 -6.60
CA LEU A 507 23.67 62.25 -5.87
C LEU A 507 24.41 61.20 -6.72
N SER A 508 23.67 60.28 -7.34
CA SER A 508 24.24 59.22 -8.20
C SER A 508 24.97 59.81 -9.42
N LEU A 509 24.39 60.83 -10.06
CA LEU A 509 24.99 61.55 -11.18
C LEU A 509 26.25 62.33 -10.76
N SER A 510 26.24 62.94 -9.57
CA SER A 510 27.39 63.65 -9.02
C SER A 510 28.56 62.70 -8.74
N HIS A 511 28.28 61.52 -8.17
CA HIS A 511 29.27 60.46 -7.96
C HIS A 511 29.88 59.99 -9.29
N LEU A 512 29.05 59.79 -10.31
CA LEU A 512 29.50 59.37 -11.63
C LEU A 512 30.42 60.41 -12.29
N ARG A 513 30.05 61.70 -12.24
CA ARG A 513 30.86 62.81 -12.78
C ARG A 513 32.22 62.94 -12.08
N SER A 514 32.27 62.75 -10.76
CA SER A 514 33.53 62.82 -9.99
C SER A 514 34.52 61.70 -10.32
N ARG A 515 34.02 60.52 -10.71
CA ARG A 515 34.82 59.32 -10.95
C ARG A 515 35.42 59.28 -12.36
N ILE A 516 34.79 59.95 -13.31
CA ILE A 516 35.14 59.91 -14.75
C ILE A 516 35.87 61.21 -15.12
N ASN A 517 37.09 61.37 -14.62
CA ASN A 517 37.97 62.51 -14.95
C ASN A 517 38.93 62.24 -16.13
N MET A 518 38.84 61.08 -16.80
CA MET A 518 39.85 60.60 -17.76
C MET A 518 39.27 59.89 -19.02
N GLY A 519 38.13 60.34 -19.55
CA GLY A 519 37.58 59.81 -20.81
C GLY A 519 36.22 60.40 -21.16
N GLY A 520 35.98 60.70 -22.44
CA GLY A 520 34.76 61.39 -22.90
C GLY A 520 33.49 60.67 -22.49
N LEU A 521 32.69 61.32 -21.63
CA LEU A 521 31.39 60.84 -21.19
C LEU A 521 30.36 60.97 -22.33
N PRO A 522 29.42 60.02 -22.47
CA PRO A 522 28.22 60.24 -23.28
C PRO A 522 27.37 61.38 -22.70
N GLN A 523 26.48 61.95 -23.51
CA GLN A 523 25.56 62.99 -23.06
C GLN A 523 24.55 62.39 -22.08
N ILE A 524 24.60 62.80 -20.80
CA ILE A 524 23.66 62.33 -19.77
C ILE A 524 22.49 63.32 -19.63
N THR A 525 21.26 62.83 -19.87
CA THR A 525 20.02 63.61 -19.78
C THR A 525 19.18 63.13 -18.58
N ASN A 526 18.99 64.00 -17.58
CA ASN A 526 18.10 63.73 -16.45
C ASN A 526 16.70 64.30 -16.77
N LEU A 527 15.71 63.43 -16.94
CA LEU A 527 14.29 63.78 -17.16
C LEU A 527 13.42 63.52 -15.93
N VAL A 528 14.03 63.38 -14.74
CA VAL A 528 13.32 63.17 -13.48
C VAL A 528 12.75 64.51 -13.01
N THR A 529 11.42 64.57 -12.88
CA THR A 529 10.72 65.76 -12.37
C THR A 529 10.77 65.80 -10.84
N SER A 530 10.77 67.01 -10.26
CA SER A 530 10.71 67.20 -8.80
C SER A 530 9.33 66.92 -8.19
N ASP A 531 8.28 66.85 -9.01
CA ASP A 531 6.88 66.60 -8.60
C ASP A 531 6.54 65.10 -8.52
N LEU A 532 7.44 64.31 -7.92
CA LEU A 532 7.26 62.86 -7.73
C LEU A 532 6.95 62.56 -6.27
N PRO A 533 6.12 61.54 -5.97
CA PRO A 533 5.87 61.13 -4.60
C PRO A 533 7.15 60.55 -3.98
N LEU A 534 7.28 60.67 -2.66
CA LEU A 534 8.38 60.05 -1.92
C LEU A 534 8.36 58.53 -2.09
N VAL A 535 9.53 57.90 -2.10
CA VAL A 535 9.69 56.44 -2.17
C VAL A 535 10.08 55.89 -0.80
N GLN A 536 9.61 54.69 -0.46
CA GLN A 536 9.87 54.04 0.83
C GLN A 536 11.00 53.00 0.67
N VAL A 537 12.26 53.44 0.63
CA VAL A 537 13.42 52.57 0.41
C VAL A 537 14.63 53.04 1.22
N ASP A 538 15.68 52.23 1.25
CA ASP A 538 16.96 52.62 1.84
C ASP A 538 17.77 53.45 0.84
N GLY A 539 18.18 54.65 1.24
CA GLY A 539 18.83 55.63 0.36
C GLY A 539 20.20 55.19 -0.15
N GLU A 540 20.98 54.50 0.68
CA GLU A 540 22.32 54.02 0.28
C GLU A 540 22.19 52.98 -0.83
N TRP A 541 21.26 52.04 -0.67
CA TRP A 541 21.00 50.99 -1.64
C TRP A 541 20.35 51.51 -2.94
N LEU A 542 19.50 52.55 -2.86
CA LEU A 542 18.95 53.22 -4.04
C LEU A 542 20.04 53.92 -4.85
N VAL A 543 20.93 54.65 -4.18
CA VAL A 543 22.09 55.28 -4.84
C VAL A 543 23.00 54.21 -5.45
N GLU A 544 23.20 53.07 -4.79
CA GLU A 544 24.01 51.97 -5.34
C GLU A 544 23.38 51.36 -6.61
N VAL A 545 22.07 51.10 -6.62
CA VAL A 545 21.37 50.59 -7.82
C VAL A 545 21.51 51.57 -8.99
N LEU A 546 21.23 52.86 -8.75
CA LEU A 546 21.34 53.91 -9.74
C LEU A 546 22.78 54.04 -10.25
N ALA A 547 23.76 54.08 -9.36
CA ALA A 547 25.17 54.16 -9.71
C ALA A 547 25.63 52.96 -10.56
N LYS A 548 25.21 51.73 -10.22
CA LYS A 548 25.57 50.54 -11.00
C LYS A 548 24.90 50.51 -12.38
N LEU A 549 23.64 50.92 -12.50
CA LEU A 549 22.94 51.00 -13.79
C LEU A 549 23.53 52.10 -14.68
N LEU A 550 23.88 53.25 -14.10
CA LEU A 550 24.50 54.36 -14.83
C LEU A 550 25.96 54.06 -15.23
N ASP A 551 26.74 53.42 -14.36
CA ASP A 551 28.09 52.91 -14.69
C ASP A 551 28.00 51.95 -15.87
N ASN A 552 26.99 51.05 -15.87
CA ASN A 552 26.74 50.13 -16.97
C ASN A 552 26.38 50.86 -18.28
N ALA A 553 25.47 51.83 -18.22
CA ALA A 553 25.05 52.62 -19.39
C ALA A 553 26.22 53.43 -19.99
N CYS A 554 27.00 54.12 -19.15
CA CYS A 554 28.16 54.90 -19.60
C CYS A 554 29.28 54.02 -20.14
N LYS A 555 29.50 52.84 -19.54
CA LYS A 555 30.55 51.90 -19.96
C LYS A 555 30.30 51.33 -21.36
N PHE A 556 29.04 51.13 -21.75
CA PHE A 556 28.68 50.49 -23.02
C PHE A 556 28.16 51.47 -24.09
N THR A 557 28.27 52.76 -23.84
CA THR A 557 27.90 53.85 -24.76
C THR A 557 29.13 54.64 -25.16
N GLY A 558 29.31 54.90 -26.46
CA GLY A 558 30.39 55.75 -26.95
C GLY A 558 30.24 57.20 -26.49
N SER A 559 31.31 58.01 -26.60
CA SER A 559 31.29 59.42 -26.17
C SER A 559 30.32 60.30 -26.98
N ASP A 560 29.92 59.84 -28.16
CA ASP A 560 28.92 60.45 -29.06
C ASP A 560 27.48 60.00 -28.77
N GLY A 561 27.30 59.02 -27.88
CA GLY A 561 25.98 58.49 -27.50
C GLY A 561 25.30 59.27 -26.36
N GLN A 562 24.09 58.83 -26.02
CA GLN A 562 23.26 59.44 -25.00
C GLN A 562 22.82 58.42 -23.94
N VAL A 563 22.81 58.85 -22.68
CA VAL A 563 22.22 58.11 -21.55
C VAL A 563 21.10 58.96 -20.95
N THR A 564 19.92 58.39 -20.82
CA THR A 564 18.72 59.10 -20.32
C THR A 564 18.15 58.39 -19.10
N ILE A 565 17.87 59.15 -18.03
CA ILE A 565 17.14 58.67 -16.86
C ILE A 565 15.74 59.30 -16.89
N ARG A 566 14.71 58.47 -16.79
CA ARG A 566 13.32 58.91 -16.69
C ARG A 566 12.57 58.10 -15.64
N VAL A 567 11.52 58.69 -15.09
CA VAL A 567 10.65 58.04 -14.11
C VAL A 567 9.22 58.14 -14.60
N SER A 568 8.48 57.04 -14.53
CA SER A 568 7.06 56.95 -14.84
C SER A 568 6.31 56.27 -13.70
N ARG A 569 5.01 56.49 -13.60
CA ARG A 569 4.18 55.74 -12.65
C ARG A 569 3.93 54.35 -13.21
N TYR A 570 4.29 53.31 -12.45
CA TYR A 570 4.08 51.92 -12.85
C TYR A 570 2.67 51.47 -12.49
N ASN A 571 2.27 51.71 -11.24
CA ASN A 571 0.93 51.45 -10.72
C ASN A 571 0.61 52.46 -9.59
N PRO A 572 -0.57 52.39 -8.93
CA PRO A 572 -0.91 53.34 -7.86
C PRO A 572 0.09 53.37 -6.71
N GLN A 573 0.79 52.26 -6.44
CA GLN A 573 1.66 52.03 -5.29
C GLN A 573 3.15 52.00 -5.63
N SER A 574 3.54 52.11 -6.92
CA SER A 574 4.95 52.07 -7.32
C SER A 574 5.31 52.98 -8.51
N LEU A 575 6.56 53.45 -8.48
CA LEU A 575 7.21 54.16 -9.57
C LEU A 575 8.09 53.20 -10.37
N GLU A 576 8.22 53.43 -11.67
CA GLU A 576 9.18 52.78 -12.56
C GLU A 576 10.29 53.78 -12.91
N VAL A 577 11.54 53.37 -12.65
CA VAL A 577 12.73 54.11 -13.06
C VAL A 577 13.32 53.42 -14.28
N ILE A 578 13.61 54.20 -15.32
CA ILE A 578 14.12 53.71 -16.60
C ILE A 578 15.45 54.40 -16.89
N VAL A 579 16.51 53.61 -17.02
CA VAL A 579 17.84 54.05 -17.48
C VAL A 579 18.02 53.53 -18.90
N SER A 580 18.03 54.44 -19.87
CA SER A 580 18.17 54.15 -21.29
C SER A 580 19.54 54.59 -21.82
N ASP A 581 20.17 53.76 -22.63
CA ASP A 581 21.44 54.04 -23.30
C ASP A 581 21.34 53.81 -24.81
N THR A 582 22.09 54.58 -25.60
CA THR A 582 22.21 54.37 -27.07
C THR A 582 23.42 53.50 -27.43
N GLY A 583 23.85 52.63 -26.53
CA GLY A 583 25.05 51.83 -26.66
C GLY A 583 24.88 50.58 -27.54
N ARG A 584 25.74 49.59 -27.28
CA ARG A 584 25.85 48.38 -28.11
C ARG A 584 24.61 47.47 -28.13
N GLY A 585 23.62 47.71 -27.27
CA GLY A 585 22.40 46.90 -27.15
C GLY A 585 22.61 45.47 -26.67
N ILE A 586 21.51 44.74 -26.47
CA ILE A 586 21.49 43.37 -25.91
C ILE A 586 20.65 42.48 -26.83
N GLU A 587 21.15 41.28 -27.15
CA GLU A 587 20.37 40.31 -27.92
C GLU A 587 19.11 39.87 -27.14
N PRO A 588 17.94 39.71 -27.80
CA PRO A 588 16.69 39.34 -27.12
C PRO A 588 16.78 38.08 -26.26
N ASN A 589 17.54 37.07 -26.72
CA ASN A 589 17.74 35.80 -26.02
C ASN A 589 18.57 35.94 -24.73
N ARG A 590 19.18 37.10 -24.49
CA ARG A 590 20.11 37.38 -23.38
C ARG A 590 19.54 38.37 -22.36
N LEU A 591 18.38 38.97 -22.62
CA LEU A 591 17.79 40.01 -21.76
C LEU A 591 17.50 39.54 -20.32
N ASN A 592 17.22 38.26 -20.12
CA ASN A 592 17.03 37.70 -18.77
C ASN A 592 18.36 37.32 -18.11
N GLN A 593 19.34 36.87 -18.92
CA GLN A 593 20.61 36.36 -18.43
C GLN A 593 21.56 37.47 -17.95
N VAL A 594 21.36 38.72 -18.38
CA VAL A 594 22.22 39.86 -17.98
C VAL A 594 22.20 40.13 -16.48
N PHE A 595 21.18 39.65 -15.76
CA PHE A 595 21.09 39.75 -14.29
C PHE A 595 21.70 38.54 -13.57
N ASP A 596 22.23 37.55 -14.30
CA ASP A 596 22.86 36.38 -13.70
C ASP A 596 24.28 36.69 -13.22
N ARG A 597 24.73 35.94 -12.20
CA ARG A 597 26.01 36.17 -11.54
C ARG A 597 27.15 35.92 -12.51
N PHE A 598 28.11 36.85 -12.55
CA PHE A 598 29.29 36.78 -13.42
C PHE A 598 28.97 36.71 -14.92
N TYR A 599 27.72 36.99 -15.31
CA TYR A 599 27.34 36.99 -16.72
C TYR A 599 28.00 38.16 -17.45
N GLN A 600 28.66 37.85 -18.55
CA GLN A 600 29.26 38.84 -19.46
C GLN A 600 29.06 38.37 -20.90
N GLU A 601 28.67 39.29 -21.77
CA GLU A 601 28.38 38.99 -23.18
C GLU A 601 29.63 38.60 -23.98
N GLU A 602 30.80 39.10 -23.57
CA GLU A 602 32.13 38.77 -24.10
C GLU A 602 32.83 37.80 -23.14
N GLY A 603 33.27 36.64 -23.62
CA GLY A 603 34.01 35.67 -22.80
C GLY A 603 35.35 36.23 -22.29
N ALA A 604 35.90 35.62 -21.24
CA ALA A 604 37.07 36.10 -20.49
C ALA A 604 38.33 36.45 -21.33
N LEU A 605 38.48 35.93 -22.55
CA LEU A 605 39.62 36.19 -23.44
C LEU A 605 39.43 37.34 -24.45
N ARG A 606 38.20 37.85 -24.67
CA ARG A 606 37.92 38.94 -25.64
C ARG A 606 37.51 40.25 -24.96
N ARG A 607 38.04 40.49 -23.76
CA ARG A 607 37.65 41.64 -22.92
C ARG A 607 38.05 42.94 -23.61
N SER A 608 37.08 43.65 -24.17
CA SER A 608 37.26 45.04 -24.65
C SER A 608 36.88 46.07 -23.58
N VAL A 609 35.93 45.74 -22.68
CA VAL A 609 35.43 46.65 -21.64
C VAL A 609 35.28 45.95 -20.27
N GLY A 610 36.11 46.32 -19.30
CA GLY A 610 36.26 45.62 -18.00
C GLY A 610 35.05 45.72 -17.05
N GLY A 611 34.64 44.62 -16.40
CA GLY A 611 33.56 44.59 -15.41
C GLY A 611 33.58 43.32 -14.56
N THR A 612 32.84 43.31 -13.44
CA THR A 612 32.78 42.19 -12.50
C THR A 612 31.71 41.16 -12.84
N GLY A 613 30.71 41.53 -13.65
CA GLY A 613 29.54 40.68 -13.95
C GLY A 613 28.61 40.47 -12.74
N LEU A 614 28.86 41.14 -11.61
CA LEU A 614 28.04 41.06 -10.40
C LEU A 614 27.11 42.26 -10.23
N GLY A 615 27.37 43.37 -10.92
CA GLY A 615 26.65 44.63 -10.71
C GLY A 615 25.14 44.51 -10.90
N LEU A 616 24.68 43.95 -12.04
CA LEU A 616 23.26 43.77 -12.32
C LEU A 616 22.60 42.73 -11.40
N ALA A 617 23.34 41.69 -10.99
CA ALA A 617 22.85 40.71 -10.01
C ALA A 617 22.62 41.35 -8.63
N ILE A 618 23.50 42.26 -8.20
CA ILE A 618 23.34 43.06 -6.98
C ILE A 618 22.11 43.96 -7.10
N CYS A 619 21.91 44.66 -8.24
CA CYS A 619 20.71 45.47 -8.45
C CYS A 619 19.43 44.64 -8.33
N ARG A 620 19.41 43.43 -8.91
CA ARG A 620 18.28 42.50 -8.80
C ARG A 620 17.98 42.11 -7.36
N GLN A 621 19.00 41.82 -6.56
CA GLN A 621 18.81 41.45 -5.16
C GLN A 621 18.32 42.64 -4.31
N ILE A 622 18.85 43.84 -4.52
CA ILE A 622 18.42 45.04 -3.81
C ILE A 622 16.94 45.35 -4.11
N VAL A 623 16.57 45.38 -5.39
CA VAL A 623 15.20 45.68 -5.81
C VAL A 623 14.21 44.62 -5.32
N ALA A 624 14.62 43.34 -5.31
CA ALA A 624 13.82 42.26 -4.75
C ALA A 624 13.61 42.39 -3.23
N ASN A 625 14.61 42.87 -2.48
CA ASN A 625 14.48 43.10 -1.04
C ASN A 625 13.43 44.18 -0.69
N TRP A 626 13.12 45.10 -1.62
CA TRP A 626 12.04 46.08 -1.46
C TRP A 626 10.68 45.59 -2.02
N GLY A 627 10.61 44.34 -2.50
CA GLY A 627 9.42 43.80 -3.15
C GLY A 627 9.19 44.30 -4.59
N GLY A 628 10.21 44.93 -5.20
CA GLY A 628 10.15 45.43 -6.57
C GLY A 628 10.62 44.42 -7.62
N GLN A 629 10.55 44.82 -8.89
CA GLN A 629 11.05 44.07 -10.04
C GLN A 629 12.07 44.90 -10.84
N ILE A 630 13.06 44.23 -11.45
CA ILE A 630 14.02 44.82 -12.40
C ILE A 630 14.04 43.98 -13.68
N TRP A 631 14.08 44.62 -14.85
CA TRP A 631 14.18 43.94 -16.15
C TRP A 631 14.89 44.82 -17.18
N ALA A 632 15.28 44.21 -18.31
CA ALA A 632 15.93 44.91 -19.43
C ALA A 632 15.09 44.80 -20.71
N LYS A 633 15.13 45.83 -21.55
CA LYS A 633 14.60 45.83 -22.92
C LYS A 633 15.69 46.30 -23.88
N SER A 634 15.78 45.66 -25.04
CA SER A 634 16.64 46.10 -26.14
C SER A 634 16.09 45.56 -27.45
N GLN A 635 16.21 46.33 -28.53
CA GLN A 635 15.80 45.91 -29.88
C GLN A 635 16.89 45.08 -30.59
N GLY A 636 17.98 44.74 -29.89
CA GLY A 636 19.11 44.00 -30.43
C GLY A 636 20.39 44.83 -30.48
N LYS A 637 21.41 44.28 -31.16
CA LYS A 637 22.73 44.91 -31.23
C LYS A 637 22.70 46.29 -31.91
N ASN A 638 23.46 47.22 -31.34
CA ASN A 638 23.61 48.62 -31.73
C ASN A 638 22.30 49.43 -31.73
N GLN A 639 21.29 48.98 -30.98
CA GLN A 639 20.02 49.68 -30.82
C GLN A 639 19.83 50.25 -29.41
N GLY A 640 20.89 50.26 -28.58
CA GLY A 640 20.80 50.68 -27.18
C GLY A 640 20.06 49.68 -26.29
N SER A 641 19.97 50.02 -25.01
CA SER A 641 19.29 49.21 -23.99
C SER A 641 18.49 50.10 -23.04
N GLU A 642 17.43 49.54 -22.45
CA GLU A 642 16.68 50.15 -21.36
C GLU A 642 16.66 49.20 -20.17
N PHE A 643 17.10 49.68 -19.01
CA PHE A 643 16.99 48.98 -17.74
C PHE A 643 15.89 49.62 -16.91
N HIS A 644 14.95 48.81 -16.44
CA HIS A 644 13.76 49.24 -15.73
C HIS A 644 13.76 48.64 -14.34
N PHE A 645 13.41 49.41 -13.31
CA PHE A 645 13.13 48.85 -11.98
C PHE A 645 12.01 49.59 -11.27
N THR A 646 11.32 48.92 -10.35
CA THR A 646 10.21 49.50 -9.60
C THR A 646 10.57 49.87 -8.16
N LEU A 647 10.01 50.97 -7.67
CA LEU A 647 10.16 51.45 -6.29
C LEU A 647 8.78 51.63 -5.63
N PRO A 648 8.59 51.20 -4.36
CA PRO A 648 7.35 51.45 -3.63
C PRO A 648 7.20 52.94 -3.29
N ILE A 649 6.00 53.47 -3.50
CA ILE A 649 5.63 54.84 -3.11
C ILE A 649 5.37 54.87 -1.59
N PHE A 650 5.87 55.90 -0.91
CA PHE A 650 5.48 56.20 0.45
C PHE A 650 4.05 56.75 0.48
N GLU A 651 3.12 55.98 1.02
CA GLU A 651 1.79 56.46 1.35
C GLU A 651 1.83 57.08 2.75
N ALA A 652 1.80 58.41 2.81
CA ALA A 652 1.61 59.11 4.07
C ALA A 652 0.22 58.77 4.62
N ASN A 653 0.15 58.03 5.73
CA ASN A 653 -1.12 57.79 6.41
C ASN A 653 -1.72 59.14 6.84
N PRO A 654 -2.97 59.47 6.47
CA PRO A 654 -3.59 60.76 6.82
C PRO A 654 -3.67 61.03 8.34
N SER A 655 -3.45 60.02 9.19
CA SER A 655 -3.50 60.11 10.65
C SER A 655 -2.27 60.76 11.31
N ASP A 656 -1.11 60.80 10.64
CA ASP A 656 0.15 61.28 11.26
C ASP A 656 0.38 62.80 11.13
N SER A 657 -0.51 63.51 10.43
CA SER A 657 -0.48 64.98 10.34
C SER A 657 -1.03 65.70 11.60
N SER A 658 -1.48 64.96 12.62
CA SER A 658 -2.06 65.53 13.85
C SER A 658 -1.08 65.63 15.04
N ASN A 659 0.17 65.17 14.91
CA ASN A 659 1.12 65.08 16.03
C ASN A 659 2.49 65.74 15.80
N ALA A 660 2.55 66.80 15.01
CA ALA A 660 3.76 67.62 14.87
C ALA A 660 3.46 69.10 15.15
N PHE A 661 3.47 69.49 16.43
CA PHE A 661 4.12 70.71 16.95
C PHE A 661 3.86 70.81 18.46
N ASN A 662 4.74 70.23 19.27
CA ASN A 662 4.96 70.71 20.63
C ASN A 662 6.47 70.61 20.93
N PRO A 663 7.16 71.72 21.24
CA PRO A 663 8.59 71.66 21.54
C PRO A 663 8.82 70.95 22.88
N PRO A 664 9.87 70.12 23.02
CA PRO A 664 10.08 69.35 24.23
C PRO A 664 10.53 70.27 25.37
N ALA A 665 9.78 70.25 26.47
CA ALA A 665 10.18 70.85 27.74
C ALA A 665 11.46 70.18 28.26
N LYS A 666 12.46 71.00 28.62
CA LYS A 666 13.72 70.61 29.26
C LYS A 666 13.47 69.70 30.47
N LYS A 667 13.77 68.42 30.36
CA LYS A 667 13.97 67.52 31.52
C LYS A 667 15.45 67.49 31.88
N THR A 668 15.72 68.00 33.07
CA THR A 668 16.98 68.01 33.80
C THR A 668 17.54 66.58 33.96
N ARG A 669 18.83 66.44 33.62
CA ARG A 669 19.66 65.27 33.89
C ARG A 669 19.68 64.94 35.38
N ASN A 670 19.33 63.71 35.73
CA ASN A 670 19.83 63.05 36.94
C ASN A 670 20.27 61.64 36.54
N ASN A 671 21.59 61.43 36.44
CA ASN A 671 22.17 60.09 36.26
C ASN A 671 23.21 59.86 37.35
N SER A 672 22.78 59.07 38.34
CA SER A 672 23.59 58.44 39.38
C SER A 672 24.53 57.40 38.76
N LYS A 673 25.83 57.55 39.02
CA LYS A 673 26.88 56.56 38.74
C LYS A 673 26.65 55.29 39.56
N LYS A 674 26.64 54.11 38.93
CA LYS A 674 26.91 52.83 39.60
C LYS A 674 28.04 52.11 38.86
N LYS A 675 29.21 52.08 39.52
CA LYS A 675 30.37 51.25 39.20
C LYS A 675 30.02 49.78 39.50
N GLN A 676 30.18 48.88 38.54
CA GLN A 676 30.30 47.45 38.81
C GLN A 676 31.79 47.10 39.00
N LYS A 677 32.09 46.62 40.21
CA LYS A 677 33.35 45.95 40.56
C LYS A 677 33.25 44.48 40.17
N THR A 678 34.34 44.00 39.60
CA THR A 678 34.75 42.61 39.47
C THR A 678 34.98 41.96 40.83
N SER A 679 34.60 40.68 40.99
CA SER A 679 35.44 39.59 41.52
C SER A 679 34.64 38.32 41.84
N ASN A 680 35.07 37.22 41.21
CA ASN A 680 35.20 35.84 41.69
C ASN A 680 34.35 35.35 42.88
N SER A 681 33.60 34.28 42.62
CA SER A 681 33.80 32.92 43.18
C SER A 681 32.75 31.98 42.60
#